data_AF-A0A545B7W2-F1
#
_entry.id   AF-A0A545B7W2-F1
#
_cell.length_a   1.000
_cell.length_b   1.000
_cell.length_c   1.000
_cell.angle_alpha   90.00
_cell.angle_beta   90.00
_cell.angle_gamma   90.00
#
_symmetry.space_group_name_H-M   'P 1'
#
loop_
_entity.id
_entity.type
_entity.pdbx_description
1 polymer ?
#
loop_
_entity_poly.entity_id
_entity_poly.type
_entity_poly.pdbx_seq_one_letter_code
_entity_poly.pdbx_strand_id
1 'polypeptide(L)'
;MKRILIATTALFTLGVLPAHADPVSWALLANGAGLWATATSAVSSLLATTLGQFALSAGASILASVLGARKPATGVQTSTERKLGDDTPLRFTIGDYVTGGARKYVATDGSPSKRMVEVIELSCLPQIGRPTVYVDDEVADVDWDNPEYHEGLLLGYPVLQYRERGTDNRCWVNYVDGTQTAADDLMVARYGDDPDYPWTDDHIGTGKSYLIVHYYYDPEVMTSPPTVVVVPPPLRLYDLRNDSTNGGNGPERWDAPATWTGTGDHNPAVQAYNIIRGIHWHGVAGAEPFREWIWGGKNLAGWRLPAQSWIAAANACDEAVALSDGSTEPRYRSASEITVDMVPADVLEEIGRCANMRYAEVGGMLKVLVDVPVTSALSVTDRDLIITKGQSLNPFPSLLNTYNALTATYPEPSEKWATKDAPEYAPANLRAEDDGRYLPMAMTYPCAPYADQVQRLMRSQMEDYRRFRSHQFSVAPIAFALEPLDALSWSSQRNGYIDKQFLNSTIVIDPNLTIGLAPTEADPGDYDWSSDFELPYVTTRPVNPVAGVQGIDAFAAYPASLAGQDGTARRPAIRCTCNPEEVGVTVLRVQWRVAGAQLVEDQTYPWNAGAEWYVLGVLPDTDYLVRGQLVSDRTGRSVWSDWIAVTTPDVRLALADVDRIVSDAMADIDALQDEAEELAEQARVADERATAIRNDLDEVSADLSDAFDGLTDLEVVTETLSRSVGDNAALIRTEKGQRVTADTALSGRIDTVAASVGENRAAITQEAIARADADSAAATQINTVSSSVGELNATVSTQATTLATVQGNLASGYLIKAQAGGAVSLIDLIAADGSGGPESIAKVAATEILLDGSVAAKQLVVTDFENLIYNGEMKNANSLPDGWADNGDNVQWRRNSSDNAAAAYFVRFLKQGGDTVAAWNDGTTRQQTRAGAEYAIEFRARADGAVAQSERWVDVGMQLMDAAGNTAYHFTRVELDTAWTDYDAAITVPATISSGNAPNRMIFWARTSGAGGGYIVLANFVMRRKSGTVMLKDGAVVGEKVAANTIEGRHVIAEAITAREIAAKAVTADKIDVGQLSAITADLGDIEVDNAHIKNLAVDTLKVAGGAITQSFNASLTGVQMGSDFALANSVEFTVPFAATGFVIVTGAKLSNKTSVHGAWLDINGMSGRFAALATEVGKQQMTGDWVLEINESNTIIVPATFPAGTNSIRLIVRNSNDESDPVQYRFTVFYSMR
;
A
#
# COMPACT_ATOMS: atom_id res chain seq x y z
N MET A 1 -31.15 14.11 -26.09
CA MET A 1 -32.41 13.36 -25.82
C MET A 1 -33.02 12.65 -27.05
N LYS A 2 -33.23 13.29 -28.21
CA LYS A 2 -33.81 12.62 -29.41
C LYS A 2 -33.01 11.44 -29.99
N ARG A 3 -31.68 11.39 -29.81
CA ARG A 3 -30.84 10.27 -30.27
C ARG A 3 -30.85 9.05 -29.35
N ILE A 4 -31.25 9.22 -28.08
CA ILE A 4 -31.35 8.12 -27.11
C ILE A 4 -32.67 7.36 -27.33
N LEU A 5 -33.77 8.08 -27.61
CA LEU A 5 -35.09 7.48 -27.87
C LEU A 5 -35.13 6.60 -29.14
N ILE A 6 -34.36 6.94 -30.17
CA ILE A 6 -34.29 6.17 -31.43
C ILE A 6 -33.53 4.86 -31.24
N ALA A 7 -32.50 4.85 -30.38
CA ALA A 7 -31.76 3.63 -30.04
C ALA A 7 -32.60 2.67 -29.16
N THR A 8 -33.44 3.20 -28.26
CA THR A 8 -34.33 2.38 -27.42
C THR A 8 -35.49 1.77 -28.21
N THR A 9 -35.97 2.44 -29.25
CA THR A 9 -37.11 1.95 -30.07
C THR A 9 -36.68 0.84 -31.04
N ALA A 10 -35.43 0.87 -31.53
CA ALA A 10 -34.88 -0.18 -32.41
C ALA A 10 -34.62 -1.51 -31.67
N LEU A 11 -34.34 -1.46 -30.36
CA LEU A 11 -34.18 -2.67 -29.54
C LEU A 11 -35.51 -3.39 -29.24
N PHE A 12 -36.64 -2.69 -29.30
CA PHE A 12 -37.96 -3.29 -29.04
C PHE A 12 -38.57 -4.02 -30.25
N THR A 13 -38.06 -3.83 -31.47
CA THR A 13 -38.67 -4.38 -32.70
C THR A 13 -38.13 -5.73 -33.16
N LEU A 14 -37.13 -6.33 -32.48
CA LEU A 14 -36.52 -7.61 -32.90
C LEU A 14 -36.95 -8.84 -32.10
N GLY A 15 -37.94 -8.72 -31.22
CA GLY A 15 -38.52 -9.84 -30.47
C GLY A 15 -39.79 -10.41 -31.11
N VAL A 16 -39.69 -11.10 -32.25
CA VAL A 16 -40.75 -11.99 -32.75
C VAL A 16 -40.14 -13.37 -33.00
N LEU A 17 -40.46 -14.32 -32.12
CA LEU A 17 -40.16 -15.75 -32.29
C LEU A 17 -41.17 -16.37 -33.29
N PRO A 18 -40.78 -17.44 -34.00
CA PRO A 18 -41.38 -18.72 -33.62
C PRO A 18 -40.46 -19.97 -33.72
N ALA A 19 -40.69 -20.85 -32.73
CA ALA A 19 -40.86 -22.31 -32.82
C ALA A 19 -39.65 -23.24 -33.12
N HIS A 20 -39.10 -23.77 -32.01
CA HIS A 20 -38.78 -25.17 -31.68
C HIS A 20 -38.49 -26.22 -32.78
N ALA A 21 -37.29 -26.81 -32.69
CA ALA A 21 -37.08 -28.27 -32.67
C ALA A 21 -35.82 -28.60 -31.84
N ASP A 22 -35.99 -29.42 -30.81
CA ASP A 22 -35.01 -30.04 -29.88
C ASP A 22 -34.07 -31.04 -30.60
N PRO A 23 -33.06 -31.69 -29.98
CA PRO A 23 -32.53 -31.60 -28.60
C PRO A 23 -30.99 -31.52 -28.54
N VAL A 24 -30.41 -30.84 -27.55
CA VAL A 24 -29.19 -31.21 -26.77
C VAL A 24 -28.96 -30.05 -25.81
N SER A 25 -29.68 -30.10 -24.70
CA SER A 25 -29.37 -29.36 -23.49
C SER A 25 -28.68 -30.33 -22.53
N TRP A 26 -27.40 -30.10 -22.21
CA TRP A 26 -26.72 -30.36 -20.92
C TRP A 26 -25.19 -30.40 -21.07
N ALA A 27 -24.49 -29.28 -20.88
CA ALA A 27 -23.02 -29.29 -20.64
C ALA A 27 -22.44 -27.95 -20.09
N LEU A 28 -23.22 -27.08 -19.46
CA LEU A 28 -22.76 -25.73 -19.08
C LEU A 28 -23.15 -25.36 -17.64
N LEU A 29 -22.85 -26.24 -16.68
CA LEU A 29 -22.87 -25.93 -15.25
C LEU A 29 -21.92 -26.89 -14.50
N ALA A 30 -20.62 -26.56 -14.41
CA ALA A 30 -19.72 -27.03 -13.34
C ALA A 30 -18.34 -26.33 -13.33
N ASN A 31 -18.20 -25.28 -12.49
CA ASN A 31 -17.04 -24.87 -11.64
C ASN A 31 -15.67 -24.51 -12.32
N GLY A 32 -15.06 -23.31 -12.20
CA GLY A 32 -14.67 -22.48 -11.03
C GLY A 32 -13.15 -22.66 -10.78
N ALA A 33 -12.21 -21.70 -10.64
CA ALA A 33 -12.18 -20.30 -10.21
C ALA A 33 -10.82 -19.62 -10.63
N GLY A 34 -10.75 -18.28 -10.71
CA GLY A 34 -9.47 -17.53 -10.67
C GLY A 34 -9.39 -16.14 -11.35
N LEU A 35 -9.49 -15.06 -10.54
CA LEU A 35 -8.58 -13.89 -10.46
C LEU A 35 -8.78 -12.56 -11.27
N TRP A 36 -8.98 -11.48 -10.48
CA TRP A 36 -8.53 -10.06 -10.50
C TRP A 36 -9.19 -8.90 -11.29
N ALA A 37 -9.27 -7.79 -10.54
CA ALA A 37 -9.77 -6.46 -10.83
C ALA A 37 -8.83 -5.57 -11.66
N THR A 38 -9.39 -4.73 -12.54
CA THR A 38 -9.30 -3.26 -12.53
C THR A 38 -10.18 -2.65 -13.64
N ALA A 39 -10.55 -1.39 -13.44
CA ALA A 39 -11.69 -0.64 -13.95
C ALA A 39 -11.93 -0.51 -15.48
N THR A 40 -13.23 -0.41 -15.81
CA THR A 40 -13.91 0.27 -16.95
C THR A 40 -13.92 -0.35 -18.36
N SER A 41 -15.02 -1.02 -18.70
CA SER A 41 -15.98 -0.56 -19.75
C SER A 41 -17.21 -1.48 -19.80
N ALA A 42 -18.37 -0.90 -19.50
CA ALA A 42 -19.65 -1.56 -19.58
C ALA A 42 -20.15 -1.57 -21.03
N VAL A 43 -20.41 -2.75 -21.60
CA VAL A 43 -21.54 -3.16 -22.46
C VAL A 43 -21.27 -4.60 -22.96
N SER A 44 -22.29 -5.47 -22.92
CA SER A 44 -22.38 -6.88 -23.40
C SER A 44 -21.51 -7.92 -22.66
N SER A 45 -22.03 -8.98 -22.05
CA SER A 45 -23.11 -9.88 -22.49
C SER A 45 -23.97 -10.41 -21.33
N LEU A 46 -25.26 -10.10 -21.40
CA LEU A 46 -26.34 -10.59 -20.56
C LEU A 46 -26.81 -11.94 -21.11
N LEU A 47 -26.56 -13.06 -20.40
CA LEU A 47 -27.38 -14.28 -20.33
C LEU A 47 -26.55 -15.43 -19.71
N ALA A 48 -27.02 -15.94 -18.57
CA ALA A 48 -26.51 -17.07 -17.76
C ALA A 48 -25.39 -16.75 -16.75
N THR A 49 -25.74 -16.48 -15.48
CA THR A 49 -25.09 -17.01 -14.25
C THR A 49 -25.53 -16.23 -13.00
N THR A 50 -26.66 -16.60 -12.38
CA THR A 50 -27.06 -16.06 -11.06
C THR A 50 -26.18 -16.54 -9.89
N LEU A 51 -25.08 -17.25 -10.16
CA LEU A 51 -24.06 -17.65 -9.18
C LEU A 51 -22.67 -17.05 -9.49
N GLY A 52 -22.43 -16.57 -10.72
CA GLY A 52 -21.16 -15.98 -11.12
C GLY A 52 -20.99 -14.52 -10.70
N GLN A 53 -22.09 -13.82 -10.41
CA GLN A 53 -22.08 -12.43 -9.93
C GLN A 53 -21.91 -12.30 -8.41
N PHE A 54 -21.89 -13.40 -7.67
CA PHE A 54 -21.75 -13.40 -6.19
C PHE A 54 -20.30 -13.43 -5.70
N ALA A 55 -19.32 -13.41 -6.60
CA ALA A 55 -17.94 -13.77 -6.30
C ALA A 55 -17.05 -12.62 -5.78
N LEU A 56 -17.55 -11.75 -4.90
CA LEU A 56 -16.75 -10.75 -4.17
C LEU A 56 -17.39 -10.35 -2.82
N SER A 57 -17.82 -11.32 -2.00
CA SER A 57 -18.11 -11.02 -0.59
C SER A 57 -16.82 -11.08 0.23
N ALA A 58 -15.99 -10.02 0.12
CA ALA A 58 -15.13 -9.67 1.25
C ALA A 58 -16.06 -9.34 2.42
N GLY A 59 -15.81 -9.94 3.60
CA GLY A 59 -16.66 -9.76 4.78
C GLY A 59 -16.91 -8.29 5.08
N ALA A 60 -18.12 -7.97 5.54
CA ALA A 60 -18.60 -6.60 5.78
C ALA A 60 -17.93 -5.89 6.99
N SER A 61 -16.90 -6.48 7.59
CA SER A 61 -16.18 -5.87 8.71
C SER A 61 -15.14 -4.88 8.21
N ILE A 62 -14.95 -3.81 8.97
CA ILE A 62 -13.98 -2.75 8.63
C ILE A 62 -12.57 -3.33 8.55
N LEU A 63 -12.24 -4.28 9.43
CA LEU A 63 -10.95 -4.98 9.42
C LEU A 63 -10.77 -5.84 8.14
N ALA A 64 -11.83 -6.49 7.64
CA ALA A 64 -11.78 -7.22 6.38
C ALA A 64 -11.62 -6.31 5.16
N SER A 65 -12.17 -5.09 5.20
CA SER A 65 -11.97 -4.09 4.14
C SER A 65 -10.52 -3.61 4.05
N VAL A 66 -9.83 -3.46 5.19
CA VAL A 66 -8.41 -3.10 5.28
C VAL A 66 -7.51 -4.19 4.68
N LEU A 67 -7.90 -5.47 4.85
CA LEU A 67 -7.20 -6.62 4.27
C LEU A 67 -7.39 -6.75 2.75
N GLY A 68 -8.57 -6.43 2.24
CA GLY A 68 -8.93 -6.57 0.83
C GLY A 68 -8.35 -5.47 -0.08
N ALA A 69 -8.02 -4.31 0.49
CA ALA A 69 -7.44 -3.18 -0.23
C ALA A 69 -6.35 -2.53 0.61
N ARG A 70 -5.12 -3.06 0.55
CA ARG A 70 -3.95 -2.28 0.96
C ARG A 70 -3.68 -1.22 -0.13
N LYS A 71 -4.55 -0.20 -0.20
CA LYS A 71 -4.15 1.09 -0.79
C LYS A 71 -3.01 1.60 0.10
N PRO A 72 -1.91 2.17 -0.46
CA PRO A 72 -0.90 2.84 0.36
C PRO A 72 -1.60 3.86 1.25
N ALA A 73 -1.12 4.04 2.49
CA ALA A 73 -1.69 4.97 3.47
C ALA A 73 -2.13 6.25 2.73
N THR A 74 -3.43 6.50 2.76
CA THR A 74 -4.08 7.66 2.16
C THR A 74 -3.37 8.91 2.67
N GLY A 75 -3.24 9.94 1.83
CA GLY A 75 -2.37 11.11 2.05
C GLY A 75 -2.61 11.93 3.32
N VAL A 76 -3.53 11.53 4.20
CA VAL A 76 -3.73 12.11 5.53
C VAL A 76 -2.58 11.68 6.43
N GLN A 77 -1.56 12.53 6.53
CA GLN A 77 -0.45 12.38 7.46
C GLN A 77 -0.33 13.62 8.34
N THR A 78 -0.01 13.42 9.61
CA THR A 78 0.34 14.54 10.49
C THR A 78 1.58 15.25 9.94
N SER A 79 1.44 16.49 9.47
CA SER A 79 2.58 17.33 9.09
C SER A 79 2.69 18.52 10.04
N THR A 80 3.64 18.44 10.95
CA THR A 80 4.05 19.58 11.80
C THR A 80 5.12 20.44 11.13
N GLU A 81 5.59 20.02 9.95
CA GLU A 81 6.57 20.76 9.15
C GLU A 81 5.91 21.90 8.36
N ARG A 82 6.47 23.09 8.52
CA ARG A 82 6.07 24.27 7.75
C ARG A 82 6.41 24.07 6.27
N LYS A 83 5.41 24.18 5.39
CA LYS A 83 5.63 24.10 3.95
C LYS A 83 6.11 25.46 3.42
N LEU A 84 7.08 25.42 2.51
CA LEU A 84 7.70 26.59 1.88
C LEU A 84 7.41 26.57 0.38
N GLY A 85 7.08 27.73 -0.18
CA GLY A 85 6.83 27.90 -1.61
C GLY A 85 5.35 28.07 -1.96
N ASP A 86 5.10 28.65 -3.14
CA ASP A 86 3.74 28.94 -3.62
C ASP A 86 3.06 27.76 -4.29
N ASP A 87 3.83 26.80 -4.81
CA ASP A 87 3.32 25.56 -5.42
C ASP A 87 3.05 24.49 -4.36
N THR A 88 2.21 24.83 -3.38
CA THR A 88 1.71 23.88 -2.38
C THR A 88 0.19 23.78 -2.48
N PRO A 89 -0.39 22.57 -2.36
CA PRO A 89 -1.84 22.41 -2.37
C PRO A 89 -2.50 23.27 -1.28
N LEU A 90 -3.66 23.84 -1.61
CA LEU A 90 -4.54 24.45 -0.62
C LEU A 90 -4.90 23.42 0.45
N ARG A 91 -5.08 23.88 1.68
CA ARG A 91 -5.31 23.02 2.84
C ARG A 91 -6.31 23.64 3.80
N PHE A 92 -6.95 22.82 4.62
CA PHE A 92 -7.75 23.25 5.76
C PHE A 92 -7.79 22.11 6.78
N THR A 93 -8.09 22.42 8.04
CA THR A 93 -8.26 21.42 9.09
C THR A 93 -9.73 21.24 9.45
N ILE A 94 -10.10 20.02 9.84
CA ILE A 94 -11.39 19.68 10.45
C ILE A 94 -11.14 19.11 11.84
N GLY A 95 -12.06 19.34 12.78
CA GLY A 95 -11.85 19.02 14.20
C GLY A 95 -10.62 19.71 14.80
N ASP A 96 -10.17 19.23 15.96
CA ASP A 96 -8.96 19.73 16.62
C ASP A 96 -7.73 19.02 16.04
N TYR A 97 -7.14 19.60 15.01
CA TYR A 97 -5.97 19.04 14.34
C TYR A 97 -4.86 20.07 14.16
N VAL A 98 -3.63 19.60 14.28
CA VAL A 98 -2.43 20.43 14.16
C VAL A 98 -2.09 20.68 12.69
N THR A 99 -1.59 21.88 12.38
CA THR A 99 -0.99 22.21 11.08
C THR A 99 0.26 23.08 11.25
N GLY A 100 1.30 22.77 10.48
CA GLY A 100 2.46 23.65 10.30
C GLY A 100 2.20 24.83 9.35
N GLY A 101 1.09 24.78 8.61
CA GLY A 101 0.71 25.77 7.61
C GLY A 101 1.69 25.92 6.44
N ALA A 102 1.42 26.90 5.60
CA ALA A 102 2.30 27.31 4.49
C ALA A 102 2.79 28.74 4.73
N ARG A 103 4.11 28.95 4.73
CA ARG A 103 4.68 30.30 4.87
C ARG A 103 4.45 31.10 3.60
N LYS A 104 3.70 32.19 3.69
CA LYS A 104 3.39 33.10 2.57
C LYS A 104 4.27 34.34 2.54
N TYR A 105 4.79 34.75 3.68
CA TYR A 105 5.60 35.95 3.77
C TYR A 105 6.66 35.83 4.86
N VAL A 106 7.82 36.44 4.63
CA VAL A 106 8.88 36.62 5.62
C VAL A 106 9.62 37.92 5.35
N ALA A 107 9.85 38.72 6.38
CA ALA A 107 10.69 39.90 6.29
C ALA A 107 11.50 40.09 7.57
N THR A 108 12.60 40.83 7.46
CA THR A 108 13.45 41.18 8.59
C THR A 108 13.82 42.65 8.53
N ASP A 109 13.91 43.31 9.68
CA ASP A 109 14.31 44.73 9.73
C ASP A 109 14.90 45.11 11.11
N GLY A 110 15.17 46.41 11.27
CA GLY A 110 15.91 46.97 12.40
C GLY A 110 17.42 46.88 12.16
N SER A 111 18.20 47.70 12.85
CA SER A 111 19.66 47.73 12.71
C SER A 111 20.34 47.18 13.98
N PRO A 112 21.19 46.13 13.88
CA PRO A 112 21.27 45.13 12.81
C PRO A 112 20.14 44.09 12.96
N SER A 113 19.37 43.84 11.89
CA SER A 113 18.19 42.95 11.73
C SER A 113 17.62 42.31 13.01
N LYS A 114 17.14 43.14 13.93
CA LYS A 114 16.67 42.69 15.26
C LYS A 114 15.26 42.14 15.24
N ARG A 115 14.51 42.31 14.16
CA ARG A 115 13.11 41.86 14.10
C ARG A 115 12.88 41.05 12.85
N MET A 116 12.08 40.00 13.00
CA MET A 116 11.67 39.12 11.94
C MET A 116 10.16 38.95 12.03
N VAL A 117 9.47 38.97 10.89
CA VAL A 117 8.05 38.67 10.81
C VAL A 117 7.83 37.53 9.83
N GLU A 118 6.88 36.66 10.13
CA GLU A 118 6.41 35.60 9.24
C GLU A 118 4.89 35.61 9.16
N VAL A 119 4.34 35.36 7.97
CA VAL A 119 2.91 35.10 7.77
C VAL A 119 2.73 33.67 7.29
N ILE A 120 1.92 32.91 8.04
CA ILE A 120 1.70 31.47 7.84
C ILE A 120 0.22 31.25 7.55
N GLU A 121 -0.12 30.86 6.32
CA GLU A 121 -1.47 30.42 5.96
C GLU A 121 -1.77 29.07 6.64
N LEU A 122 -2.82 29.03 7.47
CA LEU A 122 -3.23 27.83 8.20
C LEU A 122 -4.35 27.08 7.46
N SER A 123 -5.29 27.81 6.89
CA SER A 123 -6.42 27.25 6.15
C SER A 123 -6.83 28.16 4.99
N CYS A 124 -7.20 27.54 3.87
CA CYS A 124 -7.83 28.19 2.71
C CYS A 124 -9.30 28.54 2.93
N LEU A 125 -9.83 28.31 4.13
CA LEU A 125 -11.18 28.62 4.58
C LEU A 125 -11.15 29.34 5.93
N PRO A 126 -12.16 30.18 6.24
CA PRO A 126 -12.23 30.86 7.53
C PRO A 126 -12.43 29.88 8.71
N GLN A 127 -11.72 30.09 9.81
CA GLN A 127 -11.77 29.28 11.04
C GLN A 127 -11.97 30.20 12.24
N ILE A 128 -13.23 30.53 12.51
CA ILE A 128 -13.60 31.57 13.48
C ILE A 128 -13.42 31.05 14.90
N GLY A 129 -12.52 31.66 15.67
CA GLY A 129 -12.25 31.32 17.07
C GLY A 129 -10.85 31.73 17.51
N ARG A 130 -10.40 31.19 18.65
CA ARG A 130 -9.01 31.34 19.13
C ARG A 130 -8.23 30.05 18.87
N PRO A 131 -7.05 30.11 18.23
CA PRO A 131 -6.22 28.93 18.00
C PRO A 131 -5.45 28.53 19.26
N THR A 132 -5.03 27.26 19.31
CA THR A 132 -3.94 26.85 20.21
C THR A 132 -2.64 26.94 19.43
N VAL A 133 -1.69 27.74 19.91
CA VAL A 133 -0.38 27.90 19.27
C VAL A 133 0.64 27.07 20.02
N TYR A 134 1.48 26.34 19.31
CA TYR A 134 2.68 25.69 19.83
C TYR A 134 3.88 26.46 19.32
N VAL A 135 4.78 26.83 20.22
CA VAL A 135 6.05 27.46 19.89
C VAL A 135 7.17 26.56 20.42
N ASP A 136 8.03 26.13 19.50
CA ASP A 136 8.92 25.00 19.68
C ASP A 136 8.14 23.77 20.16
N ASP A 137 8.55 23.11 21.24
CA ASP A 137 7.93 21.87 21.69
C ASP A 137 6.86 22.06 22.78
N GLU A 138 6.47 23.31 23.10
CA GLU A 138 5.48 23.62 24.13
C GLU A 138 4.26 24.38 23.59
N VAL A 139 3.12 24.27 24.29
CA VAL A 139 1.96 25.15 24.03
C VAL A 139 2.34 26.56 24.47
N ALA A 140 2.10 27.52 23.60
CA ALA A 140 2.36 28.93 23.81
C ALA A 140 1.44 29.51 24.89
N ASP A 141 2.02 30.13 25.91
CA ASP A 141 1.28 30.93 26.88
C ASP A 141 1.07 32.33 26.30
N VAL A 142 0.04 32.47 25.47
CA VAL A 142 -0.29 33.73 24.77
C VAL A 142 -1.22 34.57 25.64
N ASP A 143 -0.83 35.81 25.92
CA ASP A 143 -1.69 36.77 26.62
C ASP A 143 -2.71 37.39 25.66
N TRP A 144 -3.79 36.66 25.39
CA TRP A 144 -4.86 37.07 24.48
C TRP A 144 -5.68 38.29 24.94
N ASP A 145 -5.50 38.71 26.19
CA ASP A 145 -6.28 39.81 26.78
C ASP A 145 -5.52 41.14 26.76
N ASN A 146 -4.18 41.10 26.60
CA ASN A 146 -3.32 42.28 26.57
C ASN A 146 -2.51 42.36 25.25
N PRO A 147 -3.10 42.85 24.15
CA PRO A 147 -2.36 43.08 22.91
C PRO A 147 -1.33 44.20 23.08
N GLU A 148 -0.21 44.10 22.39
CA GLU A 148 0.82 45.13 22.35
C GLU A 148 0.83 45.87 21.00
N TYR A 149 1.28 47.12 21.05
CA TYR A 149 1.29 48.02 19.90
C TYR A 149 2.69 48.59 19.67
N HIS A 150 3.10 48.68 18.40
CA HIS A 150 4.31 49.36 17.98
C HIS A 150 3.92 50.57 17.13
N GLU A 151 4.37 51.78 17.51
CA GLU A 151 4.02 53.04 16.80
C GLU A 151 2.51 53.28 16.66
N GLY A 152 1.70 52.75 17.58
CA GLY A 152 0.24 52.87 17.57
C GLY A 152 -0.48 51.83 16.70
N LEU A 153 0.25 50.94 16.02
CA LEU A 153 -0.28 49.83 15.23
C LEU A 153 -0.15 48.51 16.00
N LEU A 154 -1.07 47.57 15.78
CA LEU A 154 -1.09 46.30 16.51
C LEU A 154 0.14 45.47 16.14
N LEU A 155 0.96 45.13 17.14
CA LEU A 155 2.10 44.21 16.99
C LEU A 155 1.66 42.75 17.17
N GLY A 156 0.66 42.52 18.01
CA GLY A 156 0.10 41.20 18.28
C GLY A 156 0.02 40.90 19.78
N TYR A 157 -0.29 39.66 20.11
CA TYR A 157 -0.44 39.18 21.47
C TYR A 157 0.87 38.52 21.95
N PRO A 158 1.44 38.94 23.09
CA PRO A 158 2.74 38.47 23.51
C PRO A 158 2.71 37.00 23.98
N VAL A 159 3.74 36.24 23.60
CA VAL A 159 4.00 34.88 24.10
C VAL A 159 4.87 34.97 25.35
N LEU A 160 4.29 34.69 26.51
CA LEU A 160 4.89 34.95 27.82
C LEU A 160 6.14 34.12 28.11
N GLN A 161 6.27 32.92 27.52
CA GLN A 161 7.47 32.06 27.67
C GLN A 161 8.75 32.69 27.10
N TYR A 162 8.62 33.60 26.13
CA TYR A 162 9.76 34.31 25.52
C TYR A 162 10.00 35.69 26.15
N ARG A 163 9.35 36.01 27.27
CA ARG A 163 9.59 37.26 28.01
C ARG A 163 10.95 37.23 28.70
N GLU A 164 11.79 38.22 28.43
CA GLU A 164 13.06 38.41 29.15
C GLU A 164 12.84 39.28 30.39
N ARG A 165 13.56 38.98 31.49
CA ARG A 165 13.59 39.78 32.74
C ARG A 165 12.22 40.18 33.29
N GLY A 166 11.21 39.35 33.04
CA GLY A 166 9.84 39.55 33.52
C GLY A 166 9.09 40.75 32.93
N THR A 167 9.67 41.50 31.97
CA THR A 167 9.07 42.75 31.45
C THR A 167 9.15 42.93 29.93
N ASP A 168 10.14 42.37 29.24
CA ASP A 168 10.32 42.60 27.80
C ASP A 168 9.86 41.39 26.97
N ASN A 169 8.74 41.52 26.26
CA ASN A 169 8.23 40.49 25.34
C ASN A 169 9.11 40.41 24.08
N ARG A 170 9.30 39.20 23.54
CA ARG A 170 10.19 38.94 22.39
C ARG A 170 9.53 38.19 21.23
N CYS A 171 8.33 37.66 21.45
CA CYS A 171 7.55 36.95 20.45
C CYS A 171 6.08 37.37 20.59
N TRP A 172 5.44 37.68 19.47
CA TRP A 172 4.02 38.02 19.40
C TRP A 172 3.35 37.23 18.30
N VAL A 173 2.09 36.87 18.54
CA VAL A 173 1.25 36.17 17.57
C VAL A 173 -0.01 37.00 17.31
N ASN A 174 -0.40 37.11 16.05
CA ASN A 174 -1.67 37.69 15.64
C ASN A 174 -2.41 36.68 14.76
N TYR A 175 -3.57 36.22 15.21
CA TYR A 175 -4.39 35.27 14.47
C TYR A 175 -5.47 36.00 13.68
N VAL A 176 -5.48 35.75 12.37
CA VAL A 176 -6.49 36.27 11.45
C VAL A 176 -7.36 35.12 11.00
N ASP A 177 -8.66 35.21 11.26
CA ASP A 177 -9.61 34.08 11.18
C ASP A 177 -10.19 33.82 9.78
N GLY A 178 -9.88 34.66 8.79
CA GLY A 178 -10.41 34.58 7.42
C GLY A 178 -11.59 35.50 7.11
N THR A 179 -12.10 36.25 8.10
CA THR A 179 -13.21 37.21 7.92
C THR A 179 -12.77 38.66 7.67
N GLN A 180 -11.46 38.92 7.65
CA GLN A 180 -10.86 40.23 7.47
C GLN A 180 -11.20 40.89 6.13
N THR A 181 -11.34 42.21 6.16
CA THR A 181 -11.70 43.06 5.02
C THR A 181 -10.63 44.10 4.66
N ALA A 182 -9.55 44.15 5.43
CA ALA A 182 -8.38 44.98 5.22
C ALA A 182 -7.12 44.17 5.54
N ALA A 183 -5.99 44.55 4.94
CA ALA A 183 -4.68 43.99 5.27
C ALA A 183 -4.25 44.42 6.68
N ASP A 184 -3.27 43.73 7.26
CA ASP A 184 -2.72 44.11 8.56
C ASP A 184 -2.00 45.46 8.47
N ASP A 185 -2.45 46.45 9.24
CA ASP A 185 -1.96 47.84 9.18
C ASP A 185 -0.46 47.95 9.47
N LEU A 186 0.07 47.15 10.42
CA LEU A 186 1.49 47.16 10.76
C LEU A 186 2.32 46.60 9.61
N MET A 187 1.85 45.52 8.99
CA MET A 187 2.51 44.92 7.84
C MET A 187 2.56 45.89 6.65
N VAL A 188 1.46 46.57 6.34
CA VAL A 188 1.41 47.57 5.27
C VAL A 188 2.33 48.75 5.55
N ALA A 189 2.23 49.34 6.75
CA ALA A 189 3.00 50.52 7.11
C ALA A 189 4.52 50.27 7.08
N ARG A 190 4.95 49.04 7.37
CA ARG A 190 6.37 48.71 7.53
C ARG A 190 7.00 48.07 6.30
N TYR A 191 6.24 47.25 5.58
CA TYR A 191 6.75 46.44 4.47
C TYR A 191 6.08 46.77 3.13
N GLY A 192 5.18 47.76 3.06
CA GLY A 192 4.55 48.16 1.80
C GLY A 192 5.52 48.72 0.76
N ASP A 193 6.64 49.28 1.20
CA ASP A 193 7.70 49.84 0.34
C ASP A 193 8.89 48.87 0.13
N ASP A 194 8.79 47.60 0.55
CA ASP A 194 9.85 46.62 0.33
C ASP A 194 10.08 46.42 -1.19
N PRO A 195 11.33 46.56 -1.70
CA PRO A 195 11.61 46.54 -3.13
C PRO A 195 11.42 45.17 -3.78
N ASP A 196 11.52 44.09 -3.01
CA ASP A 196 11.48 42.72 -3.52
C ASP A 196 10.12 42.07 -3.24
N TYR A 197 9.56 42.29 -2.04
CA TYR A 197 8.31 41.66 -1.59
C TYR A 197 7.41 42.67 -0.82
N PRO A 198 6.77 43.63 -1.50
CA PRO A 198 5.95 44.64 -0.82
C PRO A 198 4.66 44.04 -0.25
N TRP A 199 4.39 44.25 1.04
CA TRP A 199 3.10 43.96 1.66
C TRP A 199 2.17 45.18 1.53
N THR A 200 1.40 45.25 0.45
CA THR A 200 0.44 46.34 0.17
C THR A 200 -0.95 46.09 0.77
N ASP A 201 -1.84 47.10 0.68
CA ASP A 201 -3.25 47.01 1.07
C ASP A 201 -4.04 45.88 0.38
N ASP A 202 -3.53 45.33 -0.73
CA ASP A 202 -4.16 44.22 -1.45
C ASP A 202 -3.94 42.85 -0.75
N HIS A 203 -3.00 42.76 0.19
CA HIS A 203 -2.66 41.53 0.92
C HIS A 203 -3.60 41.25 2.10
N ILE A 204 -4.91 41.25 1.81
CA ILE A 204 -5.97 41.04 2.80
C ILE A 204 -6.09 39.56 3.18
N GLY A 205 -5.92 38.66 2.21
CA GLY A 205 -6.10 37.22 2.42
C GLY A 205 -7.55 36.80 2.74
N THR A 206 -8.56 37.57 2.34
CA THR A 206 -9.97 37.28 2.63
C THR A 206 -10.35 35.84 2.31
N GLY A 207 -11.05 35.17 3.24
CA GLY A 207 -11.41 33.76 3.09
C GLY A 207 -10.35 32.77 3.59
N LYS A 208 -9.15 33.23 3.95
CA LYS A 208 -8.06 32.38 4.47
C LYS A 208 -7.74 32.73 5.91
N SER A 209 -7.60 31.73 6.77
CA SER A 209 -7.06 31.94 8.11
C SER A 209 -5.53 31.87 8.07
N TYR A 210 -4.87 32.79 8.76
CA TYR A 210 -3.41 32.85 8.83
C TYR A 210 -2.92 33.39 10.17
N LEU A 211 -1.68 33.08 10.50
CA LEU A 211 -1.00 33.58 11.67
C LEU A 211 0.14 34.50 11.25
N ILE A 212 0.17 35.72 11.80
CA ILE A 212 1.33 36.60 11.73
C ILE A 212 2.13 36.40 13.02
N VAL A 213 3.42 36.10 12.89
CA VAL A 213 4.32 35.94 14.03
C VAL A 213 5.44 36.97 13.94
N HIS A 214 5.54 37.81 14.96
CA HIS A 214 6.62 38.77 15.10
C HIS A 214 7.63 38.26 16.13
N TYR A 215 8.90 38.27 15.75
CA TYR A 215 10.02 37.94 16.61
C TYR A 215 10.93 39.15 16.76
N TYR A 216 11.44 39.34 17.97
CA TYR A 216 12.57 40.21 18.23
C TYR A 216 13.79 39.34 18.52
N TYR A 217 14.69 39.24 17.53
CA TYR A 217 15.91 38.45 17.59
C TYR A 217 16.92 39.08 18.55
N ASP A 218 17.31 38.28 19.54
CA ASP A 218 18.37 38.60 20.49
C ASP A 218 19.30 37.38 20.58
N PRO A 219 20.55 37.45 20.07
CA PRO A 219 21.43 36.28 19.98
C PRO A 219 21.80 35.70 21.35
N GLU A 220 21.61 36.45 22.45
CA GLU A 220 21.84 35.96 23.81
C GLU A 220 20.71 35.01 24.29
N VAL A 221 19.51 35.13 23.73
CA VAL A 221 18.31 34.39 24.20
C VAL A 221 17.70 33.51 23.11
N MET A 222 17.85 33.87 21.83
CA MET A 222 17.31 33.18 20.66
C MET A 222 18.45 32.94 19.67
N THR A 223 18.98 31.72 19.64
CA THR A 223 20.00 31.32 18.67
C THR A 223 19.41 31.07 17.28
N SER A 224 18.13 30.67 17.22
CA SER A 224 17.32 30.52 16.00
C SER A 224 15.90 31.07 16.21
N PRO A 225 15.19 31.46 15.13
CA PRO A 225 13.75 31.72 15.21
C PRO A 225 12.99 30.47 15.70
N PRO A 226 12.00 30.62 16.59
CA PRO A 226 11.20 29.50 17.08
C PRO A 226 10.37 28.86 15.98
N THR A 227 10.14 27.56 16.11
CA THR A 227 9.23 26.83 15.23
C THR A 227 7.80 27.02 15.73
N VAL A 228 6.90 27.48 14.86
CA VAL A 228 5.49 27.71 15.23
C VAL A 228 4.61 26.73 14.48
N VAL A 229 3.78 26.02 15.24
CA VAL A 229 2.77 25.07 14.77
C VAL A 229 1.45 25.43 15.43
N VAL A 230 0.33 25.30 14.74
CA VAL A 230 -0.97 25.80 15.23
C VAL A 230 -2.01 24.70 15.17
N VAL A 231 -2.89 24.66 16.17
CA VAL A 231 -4.18 23.96 16.10
C VAL A 231 -5.24 25.05 15.89
N PRO A 232 -5.69 25.28 14.64
CA PRO A 232 -6.72 26.27 14.36
C PRO A 232 -8.05 25.87 15.02
N PRO A 233 -8.96 26.83 15.25
CA PRO A 233 -10.33 26.50 15.59
C PRO A 233 -10.94 25.53 14.55
N PRO A 234 -11.78 24.57 14.96
CA PRO A 234 -12.47 23.69 14.03
C PRO A 234 -13.19 24.47 12.92
N LEU A 235 -13.12 23.95 11.69
CA LEU A 235 -13.87 24.50 10.58
C LEU A 235 -15.36 24.35 10.87
N ARG A 236 -16.12 25.46 10.82
CA ARG A 236 -17.57 25.43 11.00
C ARG A 236 -18.23 24.70 9.84
N LEU A 237 -18.97 23.64 10.15
CA LEU A 237 -19.67 22.82 9.17
C LEU A 237 -21.18 22.86 9.38
N TYR A 238 -21.93 22.63 8.31
CA TYR A 238 -23.39 22.54 8.36
C TYR A 238 -23.83 21.26 9.08
N ASP A 239 -24.57 21.40 10.18
CA ASP A 239 -25.17 20.27 10.90
C ASP A 239 -26.64 20.13 10.51
N LEU A 240 -26.93 19.09 9.74
CA LEU A 240 -28.28 18.78 9.26
C LEU A 240 -29.31 18.65 10.38
N ARG A 241 -28.89 18.23 11.58
CA ARG A 241 -29.76 18.07 12.75
C ARG A 241 -30.33 19.39 13.22
N ASN A 242 -29.66 20.50 12.93
CA ASN A 242 -30.05 21.85 13.31
C ASN A 242 -30.78 22.61 12.18
N ASP A 243 -31.19 21.94 11.10
CA ASP A 243 -31.90 22.57 9.98
C ASP A 243 -33.36 22.09 9.88
N SER A 244 -34.29 22.96 10.29
CA SER A 244 -35.74 22.73 10.21
C SER A 244 -36.31 22.60 8.79
N THR A 245 -35.56 22.97 7.75
CA THR A 245 -35.98 22.84 6.34
C THR A 245 -35.53 21.54 5.69
N ASN A 246 -34.62 20.80 6.33
CA ASN A 246 -33.96 19.63 5.75
C ASN A 246 -34.01 18.39 6.67
N GLY A 247 -35.02 18.31 7.55
CA GLY A 247 -35.31 17.13 8.38
C GLY A 247 -34.83 17.20 9.83
N GLY A 248 -34.03 18.21 10.19
CA GLY A 248 -33.62 18.49 11.57
C GLY A 248 -34.55 19.48 12.28
N ASN A 249 -34.05 20.08 13.36
CA ASN A 249 -34.73 21.13 14.13
C ASN A 249 -33.74 22.23 14.53
N GLY A 250 -33.87 23.41 13.93
CA GLY A 250 -33.05 24.56 14.29
C GLY A 250 -32.96 25.63 13.20
N PRO A 251 -32.11 26.65 13.43
CA PRO A 251 -31.97 27.80 12.55
C PRO A 251 -30.93 27.62 11.44
N GLU A 252 -30.13 26.54 11.44
CA GLU A 252 -29.06 26.35 10.45
C GLU A 252 -29.63 26.18 9.04
N ARG A 253 -28.95 26.73 8.03
CA ARG A 253 -29.31 26.57 6.62
C ARG A 253 -28.06 26.26 5.81
N TRP A 254 -28.16 25.24 4.95
CA TRP A 254 -27.04 24.85 4.06
C TRP A 254 -26.50 26.03 3.24
N ASP A 255 -27.39 26.93 2.88
CA ASP A 255 -27.15 28.00 1.94
C ASP A 255 -26.77 29.32 2.66
N ALA A 256 -26.72 29.32 4.00
CA ALA A 256 -26.32 30.46 4.83
C ALA A 256 -25.33 30.06 5.96
N PRO A 257 -24.02 29.97 5.67
CA PRO A 257 -23.00 29.54 6.64
C PRO A 257 -22.89 30.37 7.92
N ALA A 258 -23.31 31.64 7.88
CA ALA A 258 -23.39 32.47 9.08
C ALA A 258 -24.34 31.90 10.15
N THR A 259 -25.23 30.98 9.78
CA THR A 259 -26.12 30.27 10.71
C THR A 259 -25.47 29.06 11.36
N TRP A 260 -24.35 28.54 10.82
CA TRP A 260 -23.71 27.32 11.31
C TRP A 260 -23.08 27.57 12.68
N THR A 261 -23.49 26.77 13.65
CA THR A 261 -23.18 26.98 15.07
C THR A 261 -21.88 26.31 15.51
N GLY A 262 -21.41 25.33 14.73
CA GLY A 262 -20.20 24.55 15.01
C GLY A 262 -20.43 23.28 15.86
N THR A 263 -21.68 22.92 16.16
CA THR A 263 -22.00 21.75 17.00
C THR A 263 -21.57 20.41 16.38
N GLY A 264 -21.39 20.35 15.07
CA GLY A 264 -20.99 19.15 14.34
C GLY A 264 -19.52 19.14 13.89
N ASP A 265 -18.70 20.11 14.31
CA ASP A 265 -17.37 20.31 13.75
C ASP A 265 -16.38 19.19 14.07
N HIS A 266 -16.62 18.43 15.14
CA HIS A 266 -15.88 17.22 15.51
C HIS A 266 -16.58 15.91 15.11
N ASN A 267 -17.81 15.98 14.62
CA ASN A 267 -18.66 14.82 14.38
C ASN A 267 -18.33 14.20 13.00
N PRO A 268 -17.86 12.95 12.94
CA PRO A 268 -17.43 12.29 11.70
C PRO A 268 -18.51 12.23 10.62
N ALA A 269 -19.76 11.99 11.01
CA ALA A 269 -20.88 11.93 10.06
C ALA A 269 -21.23 13.31 9.48
N VAL A 270 -21.14 14.37 10.31
CA VAL A 270 -21.34 15.76 9.85
C VAL A 270 -20.19 16.20 8.94
N GLN A 271 -18.95 15.88 9.30
CA GLN A 271 -17.77 16.12 8.46
C GLN A 271 -17.91 15.43 7.09
N ALA A 272 -18.24 14.13 7.09
CA ALA A 272 -18.47 13.37 5.87
C ALA A 272 -19.61 13.97 5.02
N TYR A 273 -20.73 14.36 5.63
CA TYR A 273 -21.85 15.00 4.95
C TYR A 273 -21.43 16.25 4.17
N ASN A 274 -20.65 17.12 4.82
CA ASN A 274 -20.17 18.37 4.20
C ASN A 274 -19.18 18.09 3.07
N ILE A 275 -18.26 17.14 3.23
CA ILE A 275 -17.32 16.73 2.18
C ILE A 275 -18.05 16.18 0.95
N ILE A 276 -19.08 15.34 1.16
CA ILE A 276 -19.88 14.75 0.07
C ILE A 276 -20.73 15.82 -0.66
N ARG A 277 -21.25 16.80 0.07
CA ARG A 277 -21.98 17.94 -0.51
C ARG A 277 -21.04 18.94 -1.21
N GLY A 278 -19.78 18.97 -0.80
CA GLY A 278 -18.74 19.87 -1.29
C GLY A 278 -18.44 20.97 -0.29
N ILE A 279 -17.15 21.22 -0.09
CA ILE A 279 -16.62 22.33 0.71
C ILE A 279 -16.54 23.57 -0.19
N HIS A 280 -17.15 24.65 0.26
CA HIS A 280 -17.24 25.90 -0.48
C HIS A 280 -16.75 27.08 0.38
N TRP A 281 -16.16 28.07 -0.26
CA TRP A 281 -16.03 29.40 0.31
C TRP A 281 -17.26 30.23 -0.07
N HIS A 282 -17.80 30.96 0.91
CA HIS A 282 -19.10 31.62 0.80
C HIS A 282 -19.02 33.16 0.78
N GLY A 283 -17.83 33.70 0.54
CA GLY A 283 -17.58 35.15 0.55
C GLY A 283 -17.66 35.77 1.94
N VAL A 284 -17.57 37.11 1.99
CA VAL A 284 -17.74 37.90 3.22
C VAL A 284 -19.22 38.26 3.39
N ALA A 285 -19.69 38.38 4.64
CA ALA A 285 -21.05 38.75 4.95
C ALA A 285 -21.48 40.05 4.22
N GLY A 286 -22.50 39.96 3.35
CA GLY A 286 -23.04 41.08 2.58
C GLY A 286 -22.57 41.17 1.11
N ALA A 287 -21.63 40.34 0.67
CA ALA A 287 -21.29 40.19 -0.75
C ALA A 287 -22.32 39.31 -1.49
N GLU A 288 -22.51 39.52 -2.81
CA GLU A 288 -23.33 38.66 -3.68
C GLU A 288 -22.97 37.17 -3.47
N PRO A 289 -23.93 36.22 -3.56
CA PRO A 289 -23.74 34.82 -3.18
C PRO A 289 -22.88 34.05 -4.19
N PHE A 290 -21.62 34.43 -4.35
CA PHE A 290 -20.61 33.62 -5.02
C PHE A 290 -20.16 32.55 -4.03
N ARG A 291 -20.61 31.31 -4.28
CA ARG A 291 -20.10 30.12 -3.61
C ARG A 291 -19.00 29.53 -4.47
N GLU A 292 -17.77 29.81 -4.12
CA GLU A 292 -16.63 29.19 -4.77
C GLU A 292 -16.46 27.78 -4.23
N TRP A 293 -16.54 26.78 -5.11
CA TRP A 293 -16.26 25.40 -4.74
C TRP A 293 -14.75 25.22 -4.54
N ILE A 294 -14.35 24.72 -3.38
CA ILE A 294 -12.94 24.51 -3.03
C ILE A 294 -12.56 23.04 -3.25
N TRP A 295 -13.32 22.11 -2.66
CA TRP A 295 -12.96 20.68 -2.65
C TRP A 295 -14.15 19.77 -2.31
N GLY A 296 -14.03 18.46 -2.55
CA GLY A 296 -15.08 17.47 -2.24
C GLY A 296 -16.10 17.25 -3.36
N GLY A 297 -17.32 16.85 -3.02
CA GLY A 297 -18.38 16.64 -4.00
C GLY A 297 -18.77 17.92 -4.75
N LYS A 298 -19.15 17.79 -6.01
CA LYS A 298 -19.53 18.94 -6.86
C LYS A 298 -21.00 18.86 -7.25
N ASN A 299 -21.80 19.83 -6.80
CA ASN A 299 -23.22 19.98 -7.14
C ASN A 299 -24.09 18.74 -6.80
N LEU A 300 -23.80 18.05 -5.69
CA LEU A 300 -24.66 16.96 -5.22
C LEU A 300 -25.92 17.54 -4.56
N ALA A 301 -27.09 17.22 -5.11
CA ALA A 301 -28.36 17.69 -4.56
C ALA A 301 -28.63 17.06 -3.19
N GLY A 302 -29.10 17.86 -2.22
CA GLY A 302 -29.29 17.42 -0.83
C GLY A 302 -30.19 16.20 -0.67
N TRP A 303 -31.21 16.02 -1.52
CA TRP A 303 -32.09 14.84 -1.49
C TRP A 303 -31.37 13.52 -1.81
N ARG A 304 -30.18 13.57 -2.43
CA ARG A 304 -29.33 12.38 -2.65
C ARG A 304 -28.66 11.90 -1.36
N LEU A 305 -28.74 12.68 -0.26
CA LEU A 305 -28.29 12.32 1.08
C LEU A 305 -29.52 12.28 2.01
N PRO A 306 -30.15 11.10 2.20
CA PRO A 306 -31.39 11.00 2.96
C PRO A 306 -31.23 11.45 4.40
N ALA A 307 -31.93 12.51 4.79
CA ALA A 307 -31.71 13.18 6.08
C ALA A 307 -31.80 12.25 7.30
N GLN A 308 -32.73 11.29 7.28
CA GLN A 308 -32.89 10.34 8.38
C GLN A 308 -31.64 9.48 8.64
N SER A 309 -30.96 9.01 7.58
CA SER A 309 -29.75 8.19 7.71
C SER A 309 -28.59 9.01 8.26
N TRP A 310 -28.41 10.24 7.77
CA TRP A 310 -27.33 11.12 8.19
C TRP A 310 -27.52 11.69 9.61
N ILE A 311 -28.75 12.03 9.99
CA ILE A 311 -29.10 12.44 11.36
C ILE A 311 -28.88 11.28 12.34
N ALA A 312 -29.28 10.06 11.99
CA ALA A 312 -29.07 8.88 12.82
C ALA A 312 -27.58 8.59 13.04
N ALA A 313 -26.76 8.66 11.98
CA ALA A 313 -25.31 8.50 12.08
C ALA A 313 -24.66 9.60 12.96
N ALA A 314 -25.03 10.87 12.76
CA ALA A 314 -24.50 11.95 13.58
C ALA A 314 -24.87 11.81 15.06
N ASN A 315 -26.10 11.36 15.37
CA ASN A 315 -26.51 11.07 16.74
C ASN A 315 -25.76 9.88 17.36
N ALA A 316 -25.45 8.85 16.58
CA ALA A 316 -24.65 7.72 17.06
C ALA A 316 -23.21 8.14 17.41
N CYS A 317 -22.60 9.03 16.62
CA CYS A 317 -21.28 9.59 16.93
C CYS A 317 -21.28 10.41 18.24
N ASP A 318 -22.36 11.15 18.52
CA ASP A 318 -22.47 12.02 19.70
C ASP A 318 -23.00 11.31 20.96
N GLU A 319 -23.21 10.00 20.92
CA GLU A 319 -23.62 9.24 22.10
C GLU A 319 -22.58 9.38 23.22
N ALA A 320 -23.02 9.69 24.44
CA ALA A 320 -22.12 9.90 25.58
C ALA A 320 -21.59 8.55 26.10
N VAL A 321 -20.27 8.40 26.09
CA VAL A 321 -19.55 7.22 26.58
C VAL A 321 -18.82 7.56 27.89
N ALA A 322 -18.97 6.73 28.91
CA ALA A 322 -18.29 6.90 30.19
C ALA A 322 -16.84 6.39 30.15
N LEU A 323 -15.93 7.15 30.74
CA LEU A 323 -14.51 6.82 30.90
C LEU A 323 -14.20 6.32 32.33
N SER A 324 -13.02 5.70 32.51
CA SER A 324 -12.57 5.16 33.78
C SER A 324 -12.37 6.22 34.88
N ASP A 325 -12.13 7.47 34.49
CA ASP A 325 -11.99 8.62 35.40
C ASP A 325 -13.33 9.21 35.87
N GLY A 326 -14.47 8.67 35.38
CA GLY A 326 -15.82 9.11 35.71
C GLY A 326 -16.35 10.26 34.84
N SER A 327 -15.56 10.76 33.88
CA SER A 327 -16.01 11.71 32.88
C SER A 327 -16.74 11.02 31.72
N THR A 328 -17.30 11.82 30.80
CA THR A 328 -17.97 11.31 29.60
C THR A 328 -17.48 12.06 28.37
N GLU A 329 -17.34 11.35 27.26
CA GLU A 329 -17.02 11.94 25.95
C GLU A 329 -17.95 11.40 24.84
N PRO A 330 -18.06 12.10 23.68
CA PRO A 330 -18.74 11.56 22.52
C PRO A 330 -18.12 10.23 22.06
N ARG A 331 -18.95 9.29 21.61
CA ARG A 331 -18.53 7.97 21.14
C ARG A 331 -17.46 8.07 20.05
N TYR A 332 -17.71 8.90 19.04
CA TYR A 332 -16.82 9.09 17.90
C TYR A 332 -16.61 10.57 17.55
N ARG A 333 -15.34 10.96 17.45
CA ARG A 333 -14.89 12.24 16.92
C ARG A 333 -13.83 12.02 15.85
N SER A 334 -13.68 12.96 14.94
CA SER A 334 -12.57 12.96 13.97
C SER A 334 -11.98 14.34 13.80
N ALA A 335 -10.68 14.36 13.52
CA ALA A 335 -9.93 15.56 13.22
C ALA A 335 -8.81 15.23 12.24
N SER A 336 -8.55 16.12 11.28
CA SER A 336 -7.59 15.87 10.21
C SER A 336 -7.18 17.16 9.50
N GLU A 337 -5.97 17.19 8.94
CA GLU A 337 -5.59 18.16 7.91
C GLU A 337 -5.93 17.57 6.53
N ILE A 338 -6.69 18.31 5.74
CA ILE A 338 -7.08 17.94 4.38
C ILE A 338 -6.41 18.87 3.41
N THR A 339 -5.72 18.30 2.42
CA THR A 339 -5.19 19.03 1.27
C THR A 339 -6.05 18.76 0.03
N VAL A 340 -6.20 19.76 -0.84
CA VAL A 340 -7.18 19.70 -1.95
C VAL A 340 -6.80 18.72 -3.07
N ASP A 341 -5.57 18.21 -3.08
CA ASP A 341 -5.09 17.16 -3.97
C ASP A 341 -5.48 15.74 -3.48
N MET A 342 -5.93 15.60 -2.22
CA MET A 342 -6.46 14.33 -1.72
C MET A 342 -7.77 13.97 -2.41
N VAL A 343 -7.97 12.68 -2.69
CA VAL A 343 -9.21 12.16 -3.26
C VAL A 343 -10.30 12.16 -2.17
N PRO A 344 -11.45 12.82 -2.36
CA PRO A 344 -12.48 12.92 -1.33
C PRO A 344 -12.99 11.57 -0.83
N ALA A 345 -13.10 10.57 -1.71
CA ALA A 345 -13.54 9.22 -1.32
C ALA A 345 -12.58 8.56 -0.33
N ASP A 346 -11.27 8.75 -0.50
CA ASP A 346 -10.25 8.19 0.40
C ASP A 346 -10.29 8.89 1.77
N VAL A 347 -10.50 10.21 1.80
CA VAL A 347 -10.70 10.95 3.06
C VAL A 347 -11.97 10.51 3.78
N LEU A 348 -13.06 10.24 3.04
CA LEU A 348 -14.31 9.70 3.61
C LEU A 348 -14.12 8.29 4.19
N GLU A 349 -13.31 7.44 3.55
CA GLU A 349 -12.93 6.13 4.08
C GLU A 349 -12.17 6.26 5.40
N GLU A 350 -11.21 7.19 5.52
CA GLU A 350 -10.46 7.41 6.76
C GLU A 350 -11.31 8.02 7.89
N ILE A 351 -12.12 9.04 7.59
CA ILE A 351 -13.09 9.59 8.55
C ILE A 351 -14.08 8.49 8.98
N GLY A 352 -14.46 7.61 8.04
CA GLY A 352 -15.33 6.48 8.32
C GLY A 352 -14.72 5.47 9.30
N ARG A 353 -13.42 5.17 9.18
CA ARG A 353 -12.72 4.29 10.13
C ARG A 353 -12.70 4.83 11.55
N CYS A 354 -12.72 6.15 11.74
CA CYS A 354 -12.75 6.77 13.06
C CYS A 354 -14.09 6.62 13.79
N ALA A 355 -15.14 6.20 13.09
CA ALA A 355 -16.49 6.11 13.61
C ALA A 355 -17.24 4.84 13.19
N ASN A 356 -16.48 3.79 12.83
CA ASN A 356 -17.02 2.56 12.27
C ASN A 356 -18.09 2.77 11.17
N MET A 357 -17.94 3.81 10.35
CA MET A 357 -18.94 4.16 9.35
C MET A 357 -18.81 3.31 8.09
N ARG A 358 -19.96 2.97 7.53
CA ARG A 358 -20.11 2.29 6.25
C ARG A 358 -20.97 3.14 5.34
N TYR A 359 -20.58 3.25 4.06
CA TYR A 359 -21.31 3.98 3.04
C TYR A 359 -21.92 3.02 2.03
N ALA A 360 -23.15 3.27 1.60
CA ALA A 360 -23.80 2.53 0.52
C ALA A 360 -24.52 3.45 -0.45
N GLU A 361 -24.32 3.21 -1.73
CA GLU A 361 -25.07 3.86 -2.79
C GLU A 361 -26.31 3.01 -3.14
N VAL A 362 -27.49 3.62 -3.08
CA VAL A 362 -28.78 2.97 -3.29
C VAL A 362 -29.66 3.86 -4.16
N GLY A 363 -29.84 3.47 -5.42
CA GLY A 363 -30.80 4.12 -6.32
C GLY A 363 -30.51 5.61 -6.59
N GLY A 364 -29.24 6.01 -6.58
CA GLY A 364 -28.80 7.39 -6.73
C GLY A 364 -28.64 8.15 -5.41
N MET A 365 -28.94 7.55 -4.25
CA MET A 365 -28.78 8.15 -2.92
C MET A 365 -27.61 7.50 -2.18
N LEU A 366 -26.86 8.29 -1.41
CA LEU A 366 -25.79 7.80 -0.56
C LEU A 366 -26.27 7.78 0.90
N LYS A 367 -26.29 6.58 1.48
CA LYS A 367 -26.65 6.33 2.87
C LYS A 367 -25.39 6.01 3.68
N VAL A 368 -25.48 6.31 4.96
CA VAL A 368 -24.44 6.05 5.95
C VAL A 368 -25.01 5.25 7.11
N LEU A 369 -24.18 4.35 7.64
CA LEU A 369 -24.43 3.60 8.86
C LEU A 369 -23.21 3.75 9.76
N VAL A 370 -23.41 4.04 11.04
CA VAL A 370 -22.40 3.96 12.11
C VAL A 370 -22.63 2.64 12.83
N ASP A 371 -21.55 1.91 13.13
CA ASP A 371 -21.60 0.60 13.78
C ASP A 371 -22.48 -0.39 12.98
N VAL A 372 -23.44 -1.06 13.63
CA VAL A 372 -24.42 -1.97 13.01
C VAL A 372 -25.85 -1.62 13.44
N PRO A 373 -26.88 -1.91 12.62
CA PRO A 373 -28.25 -1.62 12.98
C PRO A 373 -28.73 -2.55 14.11
N VAL A 374 -29.35 -1.97 15.15
CA VAL A 374 -29.91 -2.74 16.29
C VAL A 374 -31.16 -3.52 15.88
N THR A 375 -31.97 -2.97 14.98
CA THR A 375 -33.22 -3.58 14.50
C THR A 375 -33.05 -4.16 13.11
N SER A 376 -33.57 -5.37 12.91
CA SER A 376 -33.62 -5.98 11.59
C SER A 376 -34.75 -5.39 10.75
N ALA A 377 -34.44 -5.03 9.50
CA ALA A 377 -35.40 -4.51 8.54
C ALA A 377 -36.34 -5.60 8.00
N LEU A 378 -35.87 -6.85 7.98
CA LEU A 378 -36.66 -8.02 7.61
C LEU A 378 -36.29 -9.22 8.49
N SER A 379 -37.28 -10.05 8.78
CA SER A 379 -37.08 -11.37 9.38
C SER A 379 -37.42 -12.44 8.37
N VAL A 380 -36.56 -13.44 8.23
CA VAL A 380 -36.74 -14.57 7.32
C VAL A 380 -36.56 -15.90 8.04
N THR A 381 -37.14 -16.93 7.46
CA THR A 381 -37.00 -18.32 7.87
C THR A 381 -36.48 -19.17 6.71
N ASP A 382 -36.10 -20.42 6.98
CA ASP A 382 -35.71 -21.38 5.92
C ASP A 382 -36.78 -21.56 4.82
N ARG A 383 -38.05 -21.19 5.07
CA ARG A 383 -39.14 -21.27 4.09
C ARG A 383 -39.13 -20.13 3.06
N ASP A 384 -38.49 -19.01 3.39
CA ASP A 384 -38.46 -17.81 2.55
C ASP A 384 -37.33 -17.83 1.51
N LEU A 385 -36.42 -18.79 1.64
CA LEU A 385 -35.31 -19.03 0.73
C LEU A 385 -35.78 -19.75 -0.55
N ILE A 386 -35.25 -19.32 -1.69
CA ILE A 386 -35.57 -19.89 -3.00
C ILE A 386 -34.81 -21.21 -3.17
N ILE A 387 -35.50 -22.33 -2.96
CA ILE A 387 -34.93 -23.68 -3.03
C ILE A 387 -34.32 -24.06 -4.39
N THR A 388 -34.74 -23.39 -5.48
CA THR A 388 -34.23 -23.66 -6.83
C THR A 388 -32.94 -22.90 -7.15
N LYS A 389 -32.46 -22.05 -6.22
CA LYS A 389 -31.20 -21.32 -6.32
C LYS A 389 -30.20 -21.90 -5.31
N GLY A 390 -28.92 -21.83 -5.63
CA GLY A 390 -27.86 -22.29 -4.74
C GLY A 390 -27.79 -21.43 -3.47
N GLN A 391 -27.40 -22.06 -2.36
CA GLN A 391 -27.06 -21.39 -1.10
C GLN A 391 -25.63 -21.77 -0.71
N SER A 392 -24.85 -20.82 -0.22
CA SER A 392 -23.53 -21.06 0.36
C SER A 392 -23.46 -20.56 1.80
N LEU A 393 -22.66 -21.25 2.61
CA LEU A 393 -22.29 -20.86 3.96
C LEU A 393 -20.78 -20.96 4.04
N ASN A 394 -20.14 -19.86 4.40
CA ASN A 394 -18.75 -19.83 4.82
C ASN A 394 -18.68 -19.56 6.33
N PRO A 395 -18.47 -20.60 7.17
CA PRO A 395 -18.54 -20.45 8.61
C PRO A 395 -17.24 -19.91 9.23
N PHE A 396 -16.10 -20.07 8.55
CA PHE A 396 -14.78 -19.67 9.07
C PHE A 396 -13.87 -19.22 7.91
N PRO A 397 -13.14 -18.10 8.06
CA PRO A 397 -12.07 -17.76 7.14
C PRO A 397 -10.90 -18.75 7.28
N SER A 398 -10.02 -18.77 6.28
CA SER A 398 -8.75 -19.52 6.40
C SER A 398 -7.92 -18.96 7.54
N LEU A 399 -7.09 -19.79 8.20
CA LEU A 399 -6.20 -19.37 9.28
C LEU A 399 -5.29 -18.17 8.95
N LEU A 400 -4.88 -18.01 7.68
CA LEU A 400 -4.09 -16.84 7.22
C LEU A 400 -4.85 -15.51 7.32
N ASN A 401 -6.18 -15.60 7.35
CA ASN A 401 -7.12 -14.49 7.46
C ASN A 401 -7.88 -14.60 8.80
N THR A 402 -7.21 -15.02 9.86
CA THR A 402 -7.76 -15.04 11.22
C THR A 402 -6.82 -14.23 12.11
N TYR A 403 -7.38 -13.28 12.86
CA TYR A 403 -6.65 -12.41 13.80
C TYR A 403 -7.31 -12.49 15.18
N ASN A 404 -6.52 -12.28 16.21
CA ASN A 404 -6.95 -12.32 17.62
C ASN A 404 -6.23 -11.30 18.52
N ALA A 405 -5.44 -10.42 17.92
CA ALA A 405 -4.83 -9.29 18.57
C ALA A 405 -4.79 -8.11 17.58
N LEU A 406 -4.98 -6.91 18.10
CA LEU A 406 -4.96 -5.68 17.32
C LEU A 406 -3.98 -4.70 17.97
N THR A 407 -3.09 -4.14 17.16
CA THR A 407 -2.27 -2.98 17.51
C THR A 407 -2.70 -1.82 16.63
N ALA A 408 -2.64 -0.59 17.15
CA ALA A 408 -2.97 0.59 16.36
C ALA A 408 -2.06 1.77 16.65
N THR A 409 -1.82 2.59 15.62
CA THR A 409 -1.16 3.88 15.74
C THR A 409 -2.13 5.04 15.52
N TYR A 410 -1.92 6.15 16.23
CA TYR A 410 -2.73 7.37 16.11
C TYR A 410 -1.88 8.63 16.43
N PRO A 411 -2.31 9.83 16.01
CA PRO A 411 -1.67 11.09 16.41
C PRO A 411 -2.04 11.45 17.85
N GLU A 412 -1.09 11.68 18.75
CA GLU A 412 -1.36 12.03 20.16
C GLU A 412 -1.27 13.55 20.42
N PRO A 413 -2.39 14.25 20.71
CA PRO A 413 -2.39 15.69 20.98
C PRO A 413 -1.44 16.14 22.10
N SER A 414 -1.34 15.36 23.17
CA SER A 414 -0.48 15.67 24.32
C SER A 414 1.01 15.63 23.96
N GLU A 415 1.36 14.94 22.87
CA GLU A 415 2.71 14.78 22.32
C GLU A 415 2.85 15.50 20.96
N LYS A 416 2.15 16.62 20.78
CA LYS A 416 2.23 17.46 19.56
C LYS A 416 1.83 16.68 18.29
N TRP A 417 0.79 15.84 18.41
CA TRP A 417 0.28 14.94 17.36
C TRP A 417 1.33 13.98 16.79
N ALA A 418 2.40 13.69 17.54
CA ALA A 418 3.33 12.62 17.18
C ALA A 418 2.59 11.29 17.10
N THR A 419 3.02 10.43 16.16
CA THR A 419 2.45 9.08 16.02
C THR A 419 2.79 8.25 17.25
N LYS A 420 1.76 7.76 17.94
CA LYS A 420 1.86 6.97 19.16
C LYS A 420 1.13 5.64 19.00
N ASP A 421 1.64 4.61 19.66
CA ASP A 421 0.99 3.30 19.74
C ASP A 421 -0.10 3.32 20.82
N ALA A 422 -1.29 2.82 20.46
CA ALA A 422 -2.35 2.53 21.42
C ALA A 422 -2.04 1.23 22.19
N PRO A 423 -2.55 1.09 23.43
CA PRO A 423 -2.49 -0.18 24.15
C PRO A 423 -3.03 -1.34 23.29
N GLU A 424 -2.28 -2.43 23.22
CA GLU A 424 -2.66 -3.59 22.42
C GLU A 424 -3.96 -4.20 22.94
N TYR A 425 -4.91 -4.45 22.03
CA TYR A 425 -6.11 -5.20 22.32
C TYR A 425 -5.90 -6.68 21.95
N ALA A 426 -5.69 -7.55 22.94
CA ALA A 426 -5.45 -8.97 22.71
C ALA A 426 -6.12 -9.86 23.77
N PRO A 427 -7.43 -10.12 23.61
CA PRO A 427 -8.21 -10.78 24.64
C PRO A 427 -7.89 -12.29 24.71
N ALA A 428 -7.81 -12.82 25.94
CA ALA A 428 -7.31 -14.19 26.18
C ALA A 428 -8.25 -15.28 25.66
N ASN A 429 -9.56 -15.02 25.59
CA ASN A 429 -10.56 -15.93 25.02
C ASN A 429 -10.30 -16.18 23.52
N LEU A 430 -10.08 -15.12 22.73
CA LEU A 430 -9.84 -15.27 21.29
C LEU A 430 -8.52 -16.02 21.01
N ARG A 431 -7.49 -15.79 21.82
CA ARG A 431 -6.24 -16.57 21.74
C ARG A 431 -6.45 -18.05 22.10
N ALA A 432 -7.28 -18.34 23.11
CA ALA A 432 -7.60 -19.70 23.50
C ALA A 432 -8.40 -20.47 22.44
N GLU A 433 -9.31 -19.78 21.73
CA GLU A 433 -10.05 -20.35 20.59
C GLU A 433 -9.13 -20.73 19.42
N ASP A 434 -8.00 -20.04 19.25
CA ASP A 434 -7.04 -20.25 18.16
C ASP A 434 -5.80 -21.07 18.61
N ASP A 435 -6.00 -22.05 19.52
CA ASP A 435 -4.96 -22.94 20.06
C ASP A 435 -3.78 -22.20 20.73
N GLY A 436 -4.02 -21.03 21.32
CA GLY A 436 -3.00 -20.22 21.99
C GLY A 436 -2.07 -19.46 21.05
N ARG A 437 -2.37 -19.39 19.75
CA ARG A 437 -1.55 -18.67 18.77
C ARG A 437 -1.75 -17.17 18.87
N TYR A 438 -0.66 -16.43 18.72
CA TYR A 438 -0.69 -14.97 18.63
C TYR A 438 -0.83 -14.54 17.16
N LEU A 439 -1.97 -13.95 16.80
CA LEU A 439 -2.32 -13.55 15.43
C LEU A 439 -2.62 -12.04 15.38
N PRO A 440 -1.58 -11.20 15.40
CA PRO A 440 -1.73 -9.74 15.44
C PRO A 440 -2.07 -9.15 14.07
N MET A 441 -2.86 -8.08 14.10
CA MET A 441 -3.10 -7.16 13.00
C MET A 441 -2.71 -5.75 13.44
N ALA A 442 -2.12 -4.97 12.55
CA ALA A 442 -1.78 -3.57 12.80
C ALA A 442 -2.72 -2.64 12.01
N MET A 443 -3.20 -1.58 12.68
CA MET A 443 -4.05 -0.54 12.12
C MET A 443 -3.47 0.85 12.36
N THR A 444 -3.98 1.83 11.61
CA THR A 444 -3.63 3.24 11.80
C THR A 444 -4.90 4.09 11.71
N TYR A 445 -5.03 5.04 12.63
CA TYR A 445 -6.17 5.95 12.71
C TYR A 445 -5.69 7.41 12.60
N PRO A 446 -5.36 7.89 11.39
CA PRO A 446 -4.77 9.22 11.22
C PRO A 446 -5.76 10.35 11.55
N CYS A 447 -7.07 10.08 11.47
CA CYS A 447 -8.13 11.04 11.73
C CYS A 447 -8.73 10.95 13.15
N ALA A 448 -8.23 10.07 14.04
CA ALA A 448 -8.72 9.94 15.42
C ALA A 448 -7.60 10.21 16.44
N PRO A 449 -7.33 11.49 16.76
CA PRO A 449 -6.31 11.86 17.75
C PRO A 449 -6.83 11.71 19.20
N TYR A 450 -7.51 10.61 19.50
CA TYR A 450 -8.18 10.37 20.79
C TYR A 450 -7.89 8.94 21.25
N ALA A 451 -6.99 8.79 22.23
CA ALA A 451 -6.48 7.50 22.68
C ALA A 451 -7.58 6.53 23.13
N ASP A 452 -8.52 6.98 23.96
CA ASP A 452 -9.60 6.14 24.46
C ASP A 452 -10.53 5.69 23.33
N GLN A 453 -10.87 6.59 22.41
CA GLN A 453 -11.65 6.24 21.21
C GLN A 453 -10.94 5.19 20.35
N VAL A 454 -9.61 5.28 20.18
CA VAL A 454 -8.85 4.28 19.43
C VAL A 454 -8.96 2.90 20.09
N GLN A 455 -8.89 2.82 21.42
CA GLN A 455 -9.11 1.56 22.15
C GLN A 455 -10.53 1.00 21.90
N ARG A 456 -11.56 1.85 21.88
CA ARG A 456 -12.95 1.46 21.55
C ARG A 456 -13.09 0.92 20.13
N LEU A 457 -12.48 1.61 19.16
CA LEU A 457 -12.46 1.17 17.76
C LEU A 457 -11.74 -0.17 17.63
N MET A 458 -10.60 -0.33 18.29
CA MET A 458 -9.83 -1.58 18.27
C MET A 458 -10.64 -2.77 18.78
N ARG A 459 -11.32 -2.60 19.92
CA ARG A 459 -12.18 -3.64 20.49
C ARG A 459 -13.34 -3.97 19.56
N SER A 460 -14.15 -2.96 19.20
CA SER A 460 -15.36 -3.17 18.39
C SER A 460 -15.06 -3.81 17.03
N GLN A 461 -13.99 -3.38 16.37
CA GLN A 461 -13.60 -3.93 15.07
C GLN A 461 -13.04 -5.35 15.16
N MET A 462 -12.34 -5.70 16.25
CA MET A 462 -11.89 -7.08 16.46
C MET A 462 -13.07 -8.01 16.75
N GLU A 463 -14.01 -7.61 17.60
CA GLU A 463 -15.21 -8.41 17.91
C GLU A 463 -16.10 -8.59 16.66
N ASP A 464 -16.38 -7.51 15.90
CA ASP A 464 -17.10 -7.58 14.61
C ASP A 464 -16.37 -8.46 13.58
N TYR A 465 -15.04 -8.40 13.53
CA TYR A 465 -14.25 -9.25 12.64
C TYR A 465 -14.34 -10.74 12.99
N ARG A 466 -14.44 -11.08 14.28
CA ARG A 466 -14.59 -12.47 14.75
C ARG A 466 -15.98 -13.03 14.46
N ARG A 467 -16.91 -12.24 13.90
CA ARG A 467 -18.18 -12.70 13.33
C ARG A 467 -17.97 -13.30 11.94
N PHE A 468 -17.38 -14.50 11.90
CA PHE A 468 -16.92 -15.16 10.67
C PHE A 468 -18.00 -15.64 9.71
N ARG A 469 -19.22 -15.90 10.19
CA ARG A 469 -20.23 -16.57 9.37
C ARG A 469 -20.74 -15.63 8.29
N SER A 470 -20.56 -16.03 7.04
CA SER A 470 -21.14 -15.36 5.87
C SER A 470 -21.96 -16.33 5.06
N HIS A 471 -23.07 -15.85 4.51
CA HIS A 471 -23.96 -16.64 3.66
C HIS A 471 -24.16 -15.98 2.31
N GLN A 472 -24.56 -16.77 1.33
CA GLN A 472 -25.13 -16.27 0.08
C GLN A 472 -26.38 -17.09 -0.24
N PHE A 473 -27.51 -16.42 -0.42
CA PHE A 473 -28.77 -17.07 -0.79
C PHE A 473 -29.72 -16.11 -1.49
N SER A 474 -30.74 -16.66 -2.15
CA SER A 474 -31.81 -15.86 -2.76
C SER A 474 -33.11 -16.00 -1.97
N VAL A 475 -33.85 -14.91 -1.85
CA VAL A 475 -35.17 -14.85 -1.22
C VAL A 475 -36.23 -14.34 -2.18
N ALA A 476 -37.49 -14.49 -1.77
CA ALA A 476 -38.65 -14.03 -2.54
C ALA A 476 -38.66 -12.50 -2.75
N PRO A 477 -39.38 -11.98 -3.77
CA PRO A 477 -39.45 -10.55 -4.07
C PRO A 477 -39.93 -9.63 -2.94
N ILE A 478 -40.50 -10.18 -1.86
CA ILE A 478 -40.86 -9.40 -0.66
C ILE A 478 -39.64 -8.72 -0.02
N ALA A 479 -38.44 -9.29 -0.18
CA ALA A 479 -37.20 -8.71 0.29
C ALA A 479 -36.67 -7.56 -0.57
N PHE A 480 -37.41 -7.14 -1.61
CA PHE A 480 -37.04 -5.98 -2.44
C PHE A 480 -36.95 -4.68 -1.64
N ALA A 481 -37.62 -4.62 -0.47
CA ALA A 481 -37.53 -3.51 0.45
C ALA A 481 -36.19 -3.43 1.22
N LEU A 482 -35.38 -4.50 1.21
CA LEU A 482 -34.07 -4.48 1.83
C LEU A 482 -33.09 -3.68 0.98
N GLU A 483 -32.29 -2.87 1.67
CA GLU A 483 -31.21 -2.11 1.09
C GLU A 483 -29.86 -2.58 1.65
N PRO A 484 -28.74 -2.37 0.94
CA PRO A 484 -27.42 -2.58 1.52
C PRO A 484 -27.27 -1.79 2.83
N LEU A 485 -26.57 -2.38 3.82
CA LEU A 485 -26.45 -1.92 5.22
C LEU A 485 -27.65 -2.20 6.13
N ASP A 486 -28.78 -2.70 5.61
CA ASP A 486 -29.87 -3.15 6.48
C ASP A 486 -29.53 -4.48 7.17
N ALA A 487 -29.92 -4.60 8.44
CA ALA A 487 -29.84 -5.84 9.18
C ALA A 487 -30.99 -6.80 8.82
N LEU A 488 -30.68 -8.07 8.67
CA LEU A 488 -31.60 -9.18 8.45
C LEU A 488 -31.59 -10.10 9.68
N SER A 489 -32.76 -10.42 10.24
CA SER A 489 -32.85 -11.52 11.22
C SER A 489 -33.23 -12.81 10.52
N TRP A 490 -32.54 -13.89 10.85
CA TRP A 490 -32.80 -15.19 10.25
C TRP A 490 -32.90 -16.28 11.30
N SER A 491 -34.09 -16.89 11.34
CA SER A 491 -34.37 -18.10 12.11
C SER A 491 -34.26 -19.33 11.19
N SER A 492 -33.24 -20.16 11.44
CA SER A 492 -32.90 -21.30 10.59
C SER A 492 -32.75 -22.56 11.43
N GLN A 493 -33.65 -23.53 11.23
CA GLN A 493 -33.49 -24.84 11.87
C GLN A 493 -32.29 -25.57 11.25
N ARG A 494 -32.05 -25.38 9.95
CA ARG A 494 -30.92 -26.00 9.25
C ARG A 494 -29.57 -25.59 9.83
N ASN A 495 -29.41 -24.30 10.13
CA ASN A 495 -28.13 -23.74 10.62
C ASN A 495 -28.09 -23.54 12.14
N GLY A 496 -29.18 -23.85 12.86
CA GLY A 496 -29.27 -23.69 14.31
C GLY A 496 -29.38 -22.23 14.77
N TYR A 497 -30.01 -21.37 13.96
CA TYR A 497 -30.19 -19.96 14.25
C TYR A 497 -31.58 -19.69 14.82
N ILE A 498 -31.64 -18.87 15.87
CA ILE A 498 -32.86 -18.30 16.43
C ILE A 498 -32.69 -16.79 16.41
N ASP A 499 -33.47 -16.12 15.56
CA ASP A 499 -33.48 -14.66 15.34
C ASP A 499 -32.08 -14.05 15.21
N LYS A 500 -31.17 -14.80 14.57
CA LYS A 500 -29.77 -14.40 14.45
C LYS A 500 -29.66 -13.25 13.46
N GLN A 501 -28.94 -12.20 13.84
CA GLN A 501 -28.77 -11.01 13.02
C GLN A 501 -27.60 -11.15 12.04
N PHE A 502 -27.80 -10.56 10.86
CA PHE A 502 -26.80 -10.46 9.82
C PHE A 502 -26.88 -9.08 9.16
N LEU A 503 -25.73 -8.51 8.79
CA LEU A 503 -25.65 -7.28 8.00
C LEU A 503 -25.58 -7.63 6.51
N ASN A 504 -26.45 -7.01 5.71
CA ASN A 504 -26.42 -7.20 4.25
C ASN A 504 -25.35 -6.30 3.61
N SER A 505 -24.28 -6.92 3.12
CA SER A 505 -23.18 -6.22 2.45
C SER A 505 -23.48 -5.89 0.99
N THR A 506 -24.15 -6.80 0.29
CA THR A 506 -24.48 -6.71 -1.13
C THR A 506 -25.86 -7.27 -1.36
N ILE A 507 -26.65 -6.55 -2.17
CA ILE A 507 -27.98 -6.97 -2.60
C ILE A 507 -28.00 -6.96 -4.13
N VAL A 508 -28.45 -8.05 -4.73
CA VAL A 508 -28.59 -8.20 -6.18
C VAL A 508 -30.05 -8.46 -6.51
N ILE A 509 -30.60 -7.68 -7.43
CA ILE A 509 -31.97 -7.86 -7.92
C ILE A 509 -31.89 -8.63 -9.24
N ASP A 510 -32.35 -9.88 -9.24
CA ASP A 510 -32.38 -10.70 -10.45
C ASP A 510 -33.50 -10.25 -11.42
N PRO A 511 -33.41 -10.57 -12.73
CA PRO A 511 -34.44 -10.23 -13.72
C PRO A 511 -35.84 -10.81 -13.43
N ASN A 512 -35.92 -11.90 -12.67
CA ASN A 512 -37.18 -12.51 -12.19
C ASN A 512 -37.68 -11.89 -10.86
N LEU A 513 -37.06 -10.79 -10.41
CA LEU A 513 -37.31 -10.09 -9.15
C LEU A 513 -36.98 -10.89 -7.88
N THR A 514 -36.25 -12.00 -7.97
CA THR A 514 -35.66 -12.62 -6.76
C THR A 514 -34.51 -11.76 -6.25
N ILE A 515 -34.34 -11.75 -4.93
CA ILE A 515 -33.34 -10.91 -4.28
C ILE A 515 -32.22 -11.80 -3.78
N GLY A 516 -31.04 -11.63 -4.35
CA GLY A 516 -29.80 -12.24 -3.87
C GLY A 516 -29.23 -11.43 -2.72
N LEU A 517 -28.95 -12.10 -1.60
CA LEU A 517 -28.37 -11.51 -0.40
C LEU A 517 -27.02 -12.14 -0.09
N ALA A 518 -26.04 -11.32 0.31
CA ALA A 518 -24.75 -11.75 0.88
C ALA A 518 -24.58 -11.26 2.33
N PRO A 519 -25.35 -11.82 3.29
CA PRO A 519 -25.28 -11.39 4.69
C PRO A 519 -24.01 -11.90 5.39
N THR A 520 -23.40 -11.04 6.22
CA THR A 520 -22.35 -11.41 7.19
C THR A 520 -22.91 -11.32 8.60
N GLU A 521 -22.53 -12.23 9.49
CA GLU A 521 -22.97 -12.21 10.90
C GLU A 521 -22.62 -10.86 11.53
N ALA A 522 -23.57 -10.30 12.28
CA ALA A 522 -23.40 -9.04 12.98
C ALA A 522 -24.08 -9.13 14.35
N ASP A 523 -23.48 -8.48 15.34
CA ASP A 523 -24.02 -8.39 16.70
C ASP A 523 -23.89 -6.93 17.20
N PRO A 524 -25.00 -6.24 17.46
CA PRO A 524 -24.95 -4.88 17.99
C PRO A 524 -24.17 -4.75 19.31
N GLY A 525 -24.11 -5.81 20.14
CA GLY A 525 -23.38 -5.80 21.40
C GLY A 525 -21.85 -5.72 21.25
N ASP A 526 -21.30 -6.01 20.06
CA ASP A 526 -19.86 -5.91 19.80
C ASP A 526 -19.34 -4.46 19.94
N TYR A 527 -20.25 -3.49 19.76
CA TYR A 527 -19.98 -2.06 19.80
C TYR A 527 -20.26 -1.42 21.16
N ASP A 528 -20.70 -2.19 22.16
CA ASP A 528 -20.93 -1.71 23.52
C ASP A 528 -19.60 -1.44 24.25
N TRP A 529 -19.52 -0.30 24.94
CA TRP A 529 -18.35 0.07 25.74
C TRP A 529 -18.64 0.02 27.24
N SER A 530 -17.63 -0.37 28.01
CA SER A 530 -17.56 -0.23 29.46
C SER A 530 -16.23 0.39 29.84
N SER A 531 -16.21 1.26 30.85
CA SER A 531 -14.99 1.83 31.43
C SER A 531 -14.01 0.76 31.93
N ASP A 532 -14.49 -0.46 32.22
CA ASP A 532 -13.65 -1.60 32.63
C ASP A 532 -12.75 -2.12 31.49
N PHE A 533 -13.04 -1.77 30.23
CA PHE A 533 -12.23 -2.15 29.08
C PHE A 533 -11.08 -1.16 28.79
N GLU A 534 -11.09 0.00 29.44
CA GLU A 534 -10.07 1.04 29.24
C GLU A 534 -8.72 0.58 29.80
N LEU A 535 -7.70 0.57 28.95
CA LEU A 535 -6.34 0.24 29.33
C LEU A 535 -5.55 1.54 29.60
N PRO A 536 -4.70 1.56 30.64
CA PRO A 536 -3.90 2.74 30.95
C PRO A 536 -2.89 3.00 29.83
N TYR A 537 -2.77 4.27 29.45
CA TYR A 537 -1.73 4.76 28.56
C TYR A 537 -1.03 5.97 29.19
N VAL A 538 0.21 6.22 28.80
CA VAL A 538 1.00 7.35 29.33
C VAL A 538 1.39 8.27 28.19
N THR A 539 1.18 9.57 28.39
CA THR A 539 1.63 10.61 27.48
C THR A 539 2.76 11.40 28.14
N THR A 540 3.79 11.71 27.35
CA THR A 540 4.91 12.55 27.78
C THR A 540 4.87 13.83 26.97
N ARG A 541 4.36 14.90 27.57
CA ARG A 541 4.39 16.20 26.94
C ARG A 541 5.84 16.62 26.69
N PRO A 542 6.21 16.97 25.45
CA PRO A 542 7.49 17.61 25.19
C PRO A 542 7.56 18.93 25.98
N VAL A 543 8.66 19.11 26.70
CA VAL A 543 8.93 20.33 27.49
C VAL A 543 10.28 20.83 27.02
N ASN A 544 10.33 22.11 26.68
CA ASN A 544 11.57 22.77 26.35
C ASN A 544 12.45 22.76 27.62
N PRO A 545 13.71 22.29 27.55
CA PRO A 545 14.59 22.34 28.70
C PRO A 545 14.77 23.81 29.10
N VAL A 546 14.30 24.17 30.30
CA VAL A 546 14.50 25.50 30.85
C VAL A 546 16.01 25.73 30.93
N ALA A 547 16.50 26.76 30.22
CA ALA A 547 17.90 27.13 30.28
C ALA A 547 18.27 27.39 31.75
N GLY A 548 19.26 26.64 32.26
CA GLY A 548 19.76 26.80 33.62
C GLY A 548 20.18 28.25 33.84
N VAL A 549 19.66 28.87 34.90
CA VAL A 549 20.00 30.24 35.27
C VAL A 549 21.13 30.20 36.27
N GLN A 550 22.27 30.85 35.97
CA GLN A 550 23.39 30.93 36.91
C GLN A 550 23.20 32.12 37.86
N GLY A 551 22.92 31.81 39.13
CA GLY A 551 23.05 32.78 40.23
C GLY A 551 24.52 32.96 40.61
N ILE A 552 24.85 34.07 41.26
CA ILE A 552 26.18 34.29 41.83
C ILE A 552 26.20 33.78 43.27
N ASP A 553 27.01 32.75 43.54
CA ASP A 553 27.15 32.20 44.88
C ASP A 553 28.09 33.05 45.75
N ALA A 554 27.69 33.26 47.00
CA ALA A 554 28.43 34.00 48.02
C ALA A 554 28.97 35.39 47.58
N PHE A 555 28.22 36.14 46.75
CA PHE A 555 28.62 37.51 46.39
C PHE A 555 28.71 38.40 47.64
N ALA A 556 29.84 39.09 47.80
CA ALA A 556 30.08 40.01 48.90
C ALA A 556 30.81 41.27 48.42
N ALA A 557 30.50 42.40 49.05
CA ALA A 557 31.17 43.68 48.82
C ALA A 557 31.73 44.21 50.14
N TYR A 558 33.00 44.60 50.13
CA TYR A 558 33.72 45.08 51.30
C TYR A 558 34.37 46.45 51.03
N PRO A 559 34.51 47.30 52.06
CA PRO A 559 35.29 48.52 51.93
C PRO A 559 36.76 48.18 51.65
N ALA A 560 37.38 48.88 50.70
CA ALA A 560 38.78 48.70 50.36
C ALA A 560 39.49 50.04 50.11
N SER A 561 40.81 50.01 50.17
CA SER A 561 41.64 51.15 49.77
C SER A 561 42.85 50.65 48.99
N LEU A 562 43.21 51.36 47.92
CA LEU A 562 44.40 51.06 47.15
C LEU A 562 45.58 51.87 47.69
N ALA A 563 46.68 51.17 47.99
CA ALA A 563 47.91 51.77 48.48
C ALA A 563 48.82 52.26 47.34
N GLY A 564 49.63 53.29 47.62
CA GLY A 564 50.78 53.67 46.78
C GLY A 564 51.96 52.72 46.95
N GLN A 565 53.06 52.97 46.20
CA GLN A 565 54.31 52.19 46.30
C GLN A 565 54.93 52.18 47.71
N ASP A 566 54.55 53.15 48.55
CA ASP A 566 54.98 53.33 49.94
C ASP A 566 54.06 52.62 50.96
N GLY A 567 53.01 51.93 50.51
CA GLY A 567 52.05 51.24 51.38
C GLY A 567 50.98 52.16 52.00
N THR A 568 51.03 53.47 51.75
CA THR A 568 50.02 54.44 52.22
C THR A 568 48.75 54.31 51.38
N ALA A 569 47.58 54.23 52.00
CA ALA A 569 46.28 54.20 51.31
C ALA A 569 46.03 55.55 50.61
N ARG A 570 45.86 55.55 49.28
CA ARG A 570 45.77 56.78 48.46
C ARG A 570 44.46 56.90 47.66
N ARG A 571 43.70 55.82 47.51
CA ARG A 571 42.39 55.85 46.80
C ARG A 571 41.37 54.94 47.49
N PRO A 572 40.13 55.40 47.72
CA PRO A 572 39.05 54.52 48.16
C PRO A 572 38.63 53.58 47.03
N ALA A 573 38.22 52.37 47.38
CA ALA A 573 37.71 51.36 46.47
C ALA A 573 36.64 50.50 47.18
N ILE A 574 35.89 49.73 46.40
CA ILE A 574 35.05 48.66 46.94
C ILE A 574 35.61 47.35 46.42
N ARG A 575 35.88 46.40 47.30
CA ARG A 575 36.30 45.05 46.92
C ARG A 575 35.09 44.15 46.81
N CYS A 576 34.89 43.55 45.65
CA CYS A 576 33.86 42.55 45.39
C CYS A 576 34.48 41.16 45.33
N THR A 577 33.81 40.18 45.94
CA THR A 577 34.22 38.77 45.92
C THR A 577 33.03 37.86 45.66
N CYS A 578 33.26 36.66 45.12
CA CYS A 578 32.28 35.59 45.04
C CYS A 578 32.95 34.22 45.24
N ASN A 579 32.18 33.13 45.14
CA ASN A 579 32.75 31.78 45.14
C ASN A 579 33.76 31.61 43.98
N PRO A 580 35.02 31.20 44.24
CA PRO A 580 36.02 30.99 43.18
C PRO A 580 35.82 29.70 42.37
N GLU A 581 34.99 28.78 42.83
CA GLU A 581 34.70 27.50 42.15
C GLU A 581 33.56 27.60 41.11
N GLU A 582 33.10 28.81 40.77
CA GLU A 582 32.09 29.05 39.76
C GLU A 582 32.56 28.55 38.37
N VAL A 583 31.77 27.65 37.78
CA VAL A 583 32.17 26.92 36.56
C VAL A 583 31.66 27.64 35.31
N GLY A 584 32.55 27.85 34.33
CA GLY A 584 32.16 28.38 33.01
C GLY A 584 31.87 29.88 32.98
N VAL A 585 32.40 30.66 33.93
CA VAL A 585 32.25 32.12 33.94
C VAL A 585 33.36 32.78 33.12
N THR A 586 32.99 33.73 32.27
CA THR A 586 33.94 34.50 31.45
C THR A 586 34.12 35.93 31.96
N VAL A 587 33.06 36.53 32.50
CA VAL A 587 33.05 37.92 32.97
C VAL A 587 32.18 38.04 34.24
N LEU A 588 32.61 38.88 35.19
CA LEU A 588 31.75 39.37 36.28
C LEU A 588 31.26 40.78 35.92
N ARG A 589 29.95 41.01 35.95
CA ARG A 589 29.35 42.34 35.83
C ARG A 589 28.98 42.86 37.21
N VAL A 590 29.40 44.06 37.56
CA VAL A 590 29.12 44.68 38.86
C VAL A 590 28.44 46.03 38.65
N GLN A 591 27.35 46.24 39.38
CA GLN A 591 26.65 47.52 39.44
C GLN A 591 26.77 48.15 40.81
N TRP A 592 26.97 49.47 40.85
CA TRP A 592 26.97 50.22 42.10
C TRP A 592 26.28 51.57 41.95
N ARG A 593 25.74 52.07 43.07
CA ARG A 593 25.14 53.40 43.16
C ARG A 593 25.31 53.96 44.56
N VAL A 594 25.39 55.28 44.70
CA VAL A 594 25.30 55.94 46.02
C VAL A 594 23.95 55.58 46.64
N ALA A 595 23.92 55.26 47.93
CA ALA A 595 22.70 54.89 48.64
C ALA A 595 21.64 56.01 48.51
N GLY A 596 20.47 55.68 47.94
CA GLY A 596 19.39 56.64 47.67
C GLY A 596 19.43 57.31 46.28
N ALA A 597 20.48 57.12 45.48
CA ALA A 597 20.55 57.63 44.11
C ALA A 597 19.83 56.71 43.10
N GLN A 598 19.35 57.30 42.00
CA GLN A 598 18.74 56.56 40.88
C GLN A 598 19.75 56.16 39.81
N LEU A 599 20.85 56.91 39.66
CA LEU A 599 21.91 56.62 38.69
C LEU A 599 22.70 55.38 39.15
N VAL A 600 22.85 54.40 38.26
CA VAL A 600 23.60 53.15 38.47
C VAL A 600 24.80 53.14 37.55
N GLU A 601 25.99 53.02 38.13
CA GLU A 601 27.22 52.74 37.40
C GLU A 601 27.33 51.22 37.18
N ASP A 602 27.82 50.82 36.00
CA ASP A 602 27.84 49.43 35.55
C ASP A 602 29.15 49.12 34.83
N GLN A 603 29.89 48.14 35.34
CA GLN A 603 31.19 47.76 34.79
C GLN A 603 31.35 46.24 34.72
N THR A 604 32.04 45.78 33.68
CA THR A 604 32.44 44.39 33.50
C THR A 604 33.90 44.18 33.86
N TYR A 605 34.18 43.05 34.49
CA TYR A 605 35.50 42.60 34.89
C TYR A 605 35.78 41.21 34.30
N PRO A 606 36.94 40.98 33.67
CA PRO A 606 37.32 39.64 33.24
C PRO A 606 37.33 38.67 34.41
N TRP A 607 36.87 37.43 34.17
CA TRP A 607 36.90 36.39 35.19
C TRP A 607 38.35 36.13 35.62
N ASN A 608 38.56 36.06 36.94
CA ASN A 608 39.85 35.72 37.53
C ASN A 608 39.67 34.57 38.53
N ALA A 609 40.64 33.66 38.59
CA ALA A 609 40.57 32.49 39.46
C ALA A 609 40.62 32.83 40.97
N GLY A 610 40.97 34.08 41.32
CA GLY A 610 40.95 34.56 42.69
C GLY A 610 39.58 35.04 43.16
N ALA A 611 38.60 35.14 42.25
CA ALA A 611 37.26 35.70 42.46
C ALA A 611 37.25 37.00 43.28
N GLU A 612 38.17 37.91 42.99
CA GLU A 612 38.33 39.19 43.69
C GLU A 612 38.52 40.34 42.71
N TRP A 613 37.73 41.40 42.85
CA TRP A 613 37.74 42.58 41.96
C TRP A 613 37.59 43.87 42.76
N TYR A 614 38.10 44.97 42.20
CA TYR A 614 38.07 46.28 42.84
C TYR A 614 37.31 47.28 41.96
N VAL A 615 36.23 47.82 42.51
CA VAL A 615 35.47 48.95 41.95
C VAL A 615 36.18 50.25 42.32
N LEU A 616 36.53 51.03 41.29
CA LEU A 616 37.29 52.27 41.39
C LEU A 616 36.41 53.46 40.98
N GLY A 617 36.86 54.68 41.31
CA GLY A 617 36.08 55.89 41.02
C GLY A 617 34.95 56.17 42.01
N VAL A 618 35.02 55.55 43.19
CA VAL A 618 34.09 55.79 44.30
C VAL A 618 34.57 56.96 45.17
N LEU A 619 33.63 57.69 45.75
CA LEU A 619 33.92 58.78 46.69
C LEU A 619 34.35 58.25 48.07
N PRO A 620 35.21 58.97 48.83
CA PRO A 620 35.56 58.60 50.19
C PRO A 620 34.39 58.81 51.16
N ASP A 621 34.32 58.01 52.23
CA ASP A 621 33.31 58.11 53.30
C ASP A 621 31.86 58.20 52.76
N THR A 622 31.52 57.35 51.80
CA THR A 622 30.23 57.40 51.09
C THR A 622 29.58 56.02 51.07
N ASP A 623 28.28 55.97 51.36
CA ASP A 623 27.49 54.74 51.31
C ASP A 623 27.10 54.39 49.87
N TYR A 624 27.44 53.17 49.46
CA TYR A 624 27.07 52.58 48.18
C TYR A 624 26.20 51.33 48.38
N LEU A 625 25.33 51.08 47.41
CA LEU A 625 24.69 49.78 47.19
C LEU A 625 25.38 49.13 45.98
N VAL A 626 25.79 47.87 46.13
CA VAL A 626 26.54 47.11 45.11
C VAL A 626 25.89 45.75 44.87
N ARG A 627 25.82 45.31 43.63
CA ARG A 627 25.37 43.95 43.25
C ARG A 627 26.20 43.38 42.11
N GLY A 628 26.28 42.05 42.02
CA GLY A 628 27.04 41.34 41.00
C GLY A 628 26.18 40.39 40.17
N GLN A 629 26.61 40.09 38.95
CA GLN A 629 26.03 39.09 38.05
C GLN A 629 27.16 38.40 37.28
N LEU A 630 27.13 37.07 37.23
CA LEU A 630 28.10 36.28 36.45
C LEU A 630 27.66 36.24 34.99
N VAL A 631 28.59 36.28 34.04
CA VAL A 631 28.33 36.05 32.62
C VAL A 631 29.10 34.80 32.20
N SER A 632 28.39 33.79 31.72
CA SER A 632 28.92 32.46 31.44
C SER A 632 28.92 32.15 29.94
N ASP A 633 29.89 31.36 29.49
CA ASP A 633 29.89 30.77 28.14
C ASP A 633 29.05 29.48 28.06
N ARG A 634 28.65 28.93 29.21
CA ARG A 634 27.84 27.70 29.33
C ARG A 634 26.35 27.97 29.48
N THR A 635 25.97 29.10 30.06
CA THR A 635 24.57 29.52 30.22
C THR A 635 24.41 30.99 29.83
N GLY A 636 23.46 31.30 28.95
CA GLY A 636 23.16 32.67 28.51
C GLY A 636 22.29 33.47 29.48
N ARG A 637 21.84 32.87 30.59
CA ARG A 637 20.94 33.50 31.57
C ARG A 637 21.59 33.53 32.96
N SER A 638 21.72 34.72 33.51
CA SER A 638 22.30 34.92 34.84
C SER A 638 21.45 35.85 35.69
N VAL A 639 21.48 35.67 37.01
CA VAL A 639 20.69 36.48 37.95
C VAL A 639 21.61 37.42 38.74
N TRP A 640 21.12 38.63 38.97
CA TRP A 640 21.78 39.59 39.85
C TRP A 640 21.69 39.13 41.31
N SER A 641 22.77 39.32 42.06
CA SER A 641 22.69 39.25 43.52
C SER A 641 21.74 40.30 44.08
N ASP A 642 21.36 40.12 45.34
CA ASP A 642 20.80 41.20 46.13
C ASP A 642 21.76 42.40 46.21
N TRP A 643 21.21 43.58 46.46
CA TRP A 643 21.99 44.78 46.71
C TRP A 643 22.65 44.71 48.09
N ILE A 644 23.97 44.84 48.14
CA ILE A 644 24.80 44.83 49.34
C ILE A 644 25.22 46.27 49.66
N ALA A 645 25.00 46.71 50.90
CA ALA A 645 25.42 48.02 51.36
C ALA A 645 26.90 48.01 51.77
N VAL A 646 27.66 49.02 51.34
CA VAL A 646 29.09 49.19 51.67
C VAL A 646 29.44 50.68 51.79
N THR A 647 30.09 51.04 52.90
CA THR A 647 30.59 52.41 53.14
C THR A 647 32.06 52.46 52.78
N THR A 648 32.45 53.28 51.81
CA THR A 648 33.86 53.39 51.40
C THR A 648 34.72 54.01 52.51
N PRO A 649 35.99 53.59 52.66
CA PRO A 649 36.90 54.21 53.63
C PRO A 649 37.10 55.72 53.37
N ASP A 650 37.30 56.50 54.43
CA ASP A 650 37.61 57.94 54.35
C ASP A 650 39.07 58.17 53.92
N VAL A 651 39.40 57.77 52.69
CA VAL A 651 40.73 57.95 52.09
C VAL A 651 40.69 59.19 51.20
N ARG A 652 41.12 60.30 51.77
CA ARG A 652 41.28 61.58 51.07
C ARG A 652 42.74 61.80 50.72
N LEU A 653 42.98 62.60 49.69
CA LEU A 653 44.31 63.11 49.40
C LEU A 653 44.81 63.91 50.63
N ALA A 654 45.97 63.52 51.18
CA ALA A 654 46.61 64.23 52.29
C ALA A 654 47.64 65.23 51.76
N LEU A 655 48.06 66.21 52.58
CA LEU A 655 49.12 67.17 52.19
C LEU A 655 50.41 66.46 51.74
N ALA A 656 50.73 65.29 52.30
CA ALA A 656 51.88 64.46 51.91
C ALA A 656 51.81 63.93 50.45
N ASP A 657 50.63 63.80 49.86
CA ASP A 657 50.43 63.41 48.45
C ASP A 657 50.63 64.57 47.48
N VAL A 658 50.52 65.81 47.98
CA VAL A 658 50.80 67.07 47.28
C VAL A 658 52.28 67.47 47.46
N ASP A 659 52.93 67.01 48.53
CA ASP A 659 54.30 67.36 48.94
C ASP A 659 55.39 66.91 47.94
N ARG A 660 55.14 65.89 47.11
CA ARG A 660 56.06 65.53 46.02
C ARG A 660 55.98 66.50 44.83
N ILE A 661 54.83 67.13 44.61
CA ILE A 661 54.68 68.20 43.59
C ILE A 661 55.27 69.51 44.12
N VAL A 662 55.19 69.76 45.44
CA VAL A 662 55.75 70.95 46.10
C VAL A 662 57.27 70.82 46.31
N SER A 663 57.81 69.62 46.58
CA SER A 663 59.27 69.39 46.74
C SER A 663 60.05 69.57 45.43
N ASP A 664 59.48 69.18 44.29
CA ASP A 664 60.10 69.45 42.98
C ASP A 664 59.99 70.95 42.62
N ALA A 665 58.89 71.62 42.99
CA ALA A 665 58.73 73.06 42.79
C ALA A 665 59.60 73.93 43.72
N MET A 666 60.01 73.44 44.90
CA MET A 666 60.92 74.14 45.82
C MET A 666 62.39 73.99 45.45
N ALA A 667 62.80 72.90 44.78
CA ALA A 667 64.14 72.76 44.22
C ALA A 667 64.39 73.73 43.05
N ASP A 668 63.35 74.06 42.28
CA ASP A 668 63.40 75.07 41.22
C ASP A 668 63.38 76.52 41.76
N ILE A 669 62.94 76.77 43.00
CA ILE A 669 62.88 78.11 43.62
C ILE A 669 64.21 78.52 44.30
N ASP A 670 64.94 77.58 44.92
CA ASP A 670 66.29 77.86 45.46
C ASP A 670 67.28 78.19 44.33
N ALA A 671 67.13 77.57 43.15
CA ALA A 671 67.93 77.86 41.97
C ALA A 671 67.66 79.26 41.37
N LEU A 672 66.46 79.83 41.59
CA LEU A 672 66.08 81.17 41.11
C LEU A 672 66.43 82.30 42.10
N GLN A 673 66.72 82.00 43.37
CA GLN A 673 67.18 83.01 44.36
C GLN A 673 68.69 83.28 44.27
N ASP A 674 69.52 82.30 43.91
CA ASP A 674 70.95 82.52 43.62
C ASP A 674 71.16 83.37 42.35
N GLU A 675 70.25 83.25 41.37
CA GLU A 675 70.31 84.00 40.09
C GLU A 675 69.84 85.47 40.24
N ALA A 676 69.02 85.77 41.25
CA ALA A 676 68.47 87.12 41.49
C ALA A 676 69.44 88.06 42.26
N GLU A 677 70.37 87.53 43.07
CA GLU A 677 71.39 88.34 43.76
C GLU A 677 72.57 88.71 42.83
N GLU A 678 72.85 87.90 41.80
CA GLU A 678 73.89 88.16 40.80
C GLU A 678 73.46 89.20 39.73
N LEU A 679 72.17 89.23 39.38
CA LEU A 679 71.60 90.21 38.43
C LEU A 679 71.57 91.66 38.98
N ALA A 680 71.59 91.86 40.31
CA ALA A 680 71.63 93.19 40.93
C ALA A 680 73.02 93.85 40.93
N GLU A 681 74.12 93.08 40.98
CA GLU A 681 75.51 93.60 40.89
C GLU A 681 76.00 93.71 39.42
N GLN A 682 75.50 92.85 38.52
CA GLN A 682 75.83 92.94 37.09
C GLN A 682 75.23 94.17 36.39
N ALA A 683 74.08 94.70 36.86
CA ALA A 683 73.50 95.92 36.30
C ALA A 683 74.30 97.22 36.62
N ARG A 684 75.10 97.24 37.71
CA ARG A 684 75.95 98.38 38.09
C ARG A 684 77.32 98.37 37.38
N VAL A 685 77.84 97.19 37.01
CA VAL A 685 79.12 97.02 36.30
C VAL A 685 78.96 97.04 34.77
N ALA A 686 77.78 96.70 34.25
CA ALA A 686 77.47 96.73 32.82
C ALA A 686 77.48 98.14 32.19
N ASP A 687 77.18 99.21 32.96
CA ASP A 687 77.20 100.60 32.45
C ASP A 687 78.64 101.16 32.27
N GLU A 688 79.60 100.77 33.11
CA GLU A 688 81.02 101.15 32.97
C GLU A 688 81.77 100.30 31.90
N ARG A 689 81.42 99.02 31.74
CA ARG A 689 82.01 98.16 30.68
C ARG A 689 81.47 98.47 29.26
N ALA A 690 80.25 98.99 29.11
CA ALA A 690 79.65 99.35 27.81
C ALA A 690 80.30 100.56 27.10
N THR A 691 81.20 101.30 27.78
CA THR A 691 82.01 102.38 27.17
C THR A 691 83.43 101.92 26.79
N ALA A 692 84.01 100.95 27.50
CA ALA A 692 85.31 100.38 27.16
C ALA A 692 85.24 99.37 26.01
N ILE A 693 84.21 98.50 26.00
CA ILE A 693 84.00 97.45 24.97
C ILE A 693 83.74 98.03 23.56
N ARG A 694 83.31 99.30 23.43
CA ARG A 694 83.09 99.94 22.12
C ARG A 694 84.39 100.35 21.40
N ASN A 695 85.52 100.50 22.11
CA ASN A 695 86.81 100.86 21.53
C ASN A 695 87.69 99.63 21.25
N ASP A 696 87.54 98.55 22.00
CA ASP A 696 88.29 97.29 21.78
C ASP A 696 87.71 96.47 20.59
N LEU A 697 86.41 96.65 20.27
CA LEU A 697 85.71 95.92 19.20
C LEU A 697 86.14 96.34 17.77
N ASP A 698 86.68 97.54 17.57
CA ASP A 698 87.24 97.97 16.27
C ASP A 698 88.63 97.35 16.00
N GLU A 699 89.42 97.08 17.05
CA GLU A 699 90.77 96.48 16.98
C GLU A 699 90.70 94.94 16.79
N VAL A 700 89.77 94.28 17.47
CA VAL A 700 89.53 92.82 17.33
C VAL A 700 88.97 92.44 15.94
N SER A 701 88.28 93.35 15.24
CA SER A 701 87.75 93.06 13.90
C SER A 701 88.84 92.94 12.81
N ALA A 702 90.03 93.53 13.03
CA ALA A 702 91.18 93.42 12.13
C ALA A 702 92.01 92.16 12.42
N ASP A 703 92.24 91.83 13.70
CA ASP A 703 93.03 90.66 14.11
C ASP A 703 92.31 89.32 13.83
N LEU A 704 90.97 89.30 13.86
CA LEU A 704 90.17 88.10 13.58
C LEU A 704 90.15 87.71 12.09
N SER A 705 90.51 88.62 11.18
CA SER A 705 90.70 88.32 9.76
C SER A 705 92.02 87.58 9.48
N ASP A 706 93.08 87.85 10.26
CA ASP A 706 94.40 87.21 10.13
C ASP A 706 94.48 85.89 10.93
N ALA A 707 93.71 85.76 12.02
CA ALA A 707 93.58 84.50 12.76
C ALA A 707 92.85 83.38 11.98
N PHE A 708 92.19 83.73 10.87
CA PHE A 708 91.48 82.81 9.97
C PHE A 708 92.43 81.93 9.11
N ASP A 709 93.72 82.27 9.02
CA ASP A 709 94.77 81.47 8.33
C ASP A 709 95.51 80.47 9.26
N GLY A 710 95.27 80.50 10.58
CA GLY A 710 96.07 79.78 11.58
C GLY A 710 95.41 78.58 12.26
N LEU A 711 94.29 78.07 11.76
CA LEU A 711 93.48 77.00 12.39
C LEU A 711 94.07 75.58 12.21
N THR A 712 95.38 75.40 12.29
CA THR A 712 96.06 74.08 12.23
C THR A 712 96.38 73.45 13.58
N ASP A 713 95.64 73.75 14.64
CA ASP A 713 95.72 72.97 15.90
C ASP A 713 94.34 72.76 16.53
N LEU A 714 93.37 72.49 15.65
CA LEU A 714 92.06 71.95 15.99
C LEU A 714 92.10 70.41 16.04
N GLU A 715 93.19 69.79 16.51
CA GLU A 715 93.38 68.33 16.38
C GLU A 715 93.02 67.56 17.68
N VAL A 716 93.30 68.07 18.87
CA VAL A 716 93.14 67.30 20.14
C VAL A 716 91.76 67.44 20.81
N VAL A 717 91.17 68.64 20.80
CA VAL A 717 89.80 68.86 21.31
C VAL A 717 88.77 68.35 20.31
N THR A 718 89.06 68.48 19.01
CA THR A 718 88.34 67.78 17.96
C THR A 718 88.51 66.27 18.09
N GLU A 719 89.66 65.70 18.46
CA GLU A 719 89.78 64.24 18.63
C GLU A 719 88.86 63.65 19.70
N THR A 720 88.68 64.32 20.84
CA THR A 720 87.86 63.79 21.95
C THR A 720 86.37 63.98 21.69
N LEU A 721 85.97 65.14 21.19
CA LEU A 721 84.59 65.39 20.78
C LEU A 721 84.23 64.62 19.49
N SER A 722 85.16 64.46 18.55
CA SER A 722 85.00 63.62 17.34
C SER A 722 85.03 62.12 17.68
N ARG A 723 85.71 61.68 18.76
CA ARG A 723 85.55 60.33 19.31
C ARG A 723 84.16 60.12 19.90
N SER A 724 83.65 61.02 20.75
CA SER A 724 82.30 60.86 21.33
C SER A 724 81.18 61.02 20.29
N VAL A 725 81.31 61.98 19.38
CA VAL A 725 80.41 62.14 18.23
C VAL A 725 80.59 60.98 17.26
N GLY A 726 81.79 60.43 17.11
CA GLY A 726 82.10 59.26 16.30
C GLY A 726 81.54 57.96 16.87
N ASP A 727 81.59 57.78 18.19
CA ASP A 727 81.04 56.64 18.92
C ASP A 727 79.50 56.71 18.93
N ASN A 728 78.92 57.88 19.19
CA ASN A 728 77.48 58.09 19.06
C ASN A 728 77.03 57.93 17.60
N ALA A 729 77.80 58.43 16.62
CA ALA A 729 77.52 58.19 15.21
C ALA A 729 77.67 56.71 14.83
N ALA A 730 78.60 55.96 15.43
CA ALA A 730 78.77 54.53 15.21
C ALA A 730 77.64 53.71 15.86
N LEU A 731 77.19 54.06 17.06
CA LEU A 731 76.04 53.46 17.74
C LEU A 731 74.75 53.76 16.99
N ILE A 732 74.53 55.01 16.56
CA ILE A 732 73.38 55.39 15.74
C ILE A 732 73.43 54.69 14.38
N ARG A 733 74.60 54.55 13.75
CA ARG A 733 74.74 53.75 12.50
C ARG A 733 74.51 52.27 12.74
N THR A 734 74.90 51.74 13.90
CA THR A 734 74.67 50.34 14.28
C THR A 734 73.19 50.08 14.54
N GLU A 735 72.51 50.95 15.28
CA GLU A 735 71.08 50.86 15.49
C GLU A 735 70.30 51.12 14.20
N LYS A 736 70.71 52.09 13.37
CA LYS A 736 70.15 52.28 12.03
C LYS A 736 70.38 51.04 11.16
N GLY A 737 71.54 50.38 11.28
CA GLY A 737 71.83 49.12 10.61
C GLY A 737 70.98 47.96 11.13
N GLN A 738 70.77 47.86 12.44
CA GLN A 738 69.91 46.84 13.06
C GLN A 738 68.43 47.06 12.73
N ARG A 739 67.95 48.30 12.72
CA ARG A 739 66.61 48.65 12.27
C ARG A 739 66.43 48.41 10.79
N VAL A 740 67.38 48.82 9.94
CA VAL A 740 67.36 48.49 8.51
C VAL A 740 67.39 46.98 8.29
N THR A 741 68.14 46.22 9.10
CA THR A 741 68.18 44.75 9.02
C THR A 741 66.86 44.13 9.49
N ALA A 742 66.26 44.66 10.56
CA ALA A 742 64.95 44.26 11.06
C ALA A 742 63.83 44.61 10.07
N ASP A 743 63.90 45.79 9.44
CA ASP A 743 62.99 46.25 8.40
C ASP A 743 63.19 45.44 7.12
N THR A 744 64.41 45.04 6.78
CA THR A 744 64.71 44.13 5.66
C THR A 744 64.20 42.72 5.95
N ALA A 745 64.32 42.23 7.18
CA ALA A 745 63.77 40.94 7.59
C ALA A 745 62.24 40.96 7.66
N LEU A 746 61.65 42.08 8.11
CA LEU A 746 60.22 42.32 8.09
C LEU A 746 59.71 42.43 6.65
N SER A 747 60.44 43.14 5.78
CA SER A 747 60.18 43.20 4.33
C SER A 747 60.25 41.81 3.72
N GLY A 748 61.27 41.00 4.03
CA GLY A 748 61.36 39.62 3.55
C GLY A 748 60.23 38.73 4.05
N ARG A 749 59.75 38.93 5.29
CA ARG A 749 58.53 38.27 5.80
C ARG A 749 57.28 38.78 5.10
N ILE A 750 57.18 40.07 4.80
CA ILE A 750 56.08 40.67 4.03
C ILE A 750 56.10 40.13 2.61
N ASP A 751 57.26 40.00 1.97
CA ASP A 751 57.43 39.41 0.63
C ASP A 751 57.07 37.93 0.65
N THR A 752 57.43 37.19 1.70
CA THR A 752 57.05 35.77 1.89
C THR A 752 55.55 35.63 2.11
N VAL A 753 54.94 36.51 2.93
CA VAL A 753 53.49 36.54 3.14
C VAL A 753 52.78 37.00 1.88
N ALA A 754 53.30 37.96 1.13
CA ALA A 754 52.75 38.41 -0.15
C ALA A 754 52.85 37.32 -1.21
N ALA A 755 53.93 36.55 -1.22
CA ALA A 755 54.08 35.35 -2.05
C ALA A 755 53.07 34.27 -1.63
N SER A 756 52.93 33.96 -0.33
CA SER A 756 51.96 32.99 0.17
C SER A 756 50.51 33.43 -0.05
N VAL A 757 50.20 34.72 0.09
CA VAL A 757 48.90 35.30 -0.26
C VAL A 757 48.69 35.26 -1.78
N GLY A 758 49.74 35.46 -2.58
CA GLY A 758 49.71 35.31 -4.04
C GLY A 758 49.47 33.85 -4.48
N GLU A 759 50.13 32.89 -3.83
CA GLU A 759 49.94 31.46 -4.02
C GLU A 759 48.56 31.01 -3.55
N ASN A 760 48.10 31.46 -2.37
CA ASN A 760 46.75 31.19 -1.88
C ASN A 760 45.70 31.83 -2.78
N ARG A 761 45.94 33.05 -3.27
CA ARG A 761 45.06 33.70 -4.26
C ARG A 761 45.04 32.91 -5.57
N ALA A 762 46.18 32.41 -6.04
CA ALA A 762 46.25 31.56 -7.22
C ALA A 762 45.54 30.23 -7.00
N ALA A 763 45.72 29.57 -5.85
CA ALA A 763 45.06 28.33 -5.48
C ALA A 763 43.55 28.50 -5.30
N ILE A 764 43.09 29.59 -4.67
CA ILE A 764 41.66 29.96 -4.56
C ILE A 764 41.10 30.29 -5.95
N THR A 765 41.87 30.97 -6.80
CA THR A 765 41.46 31.24 -8.19
C THR A 765 41.36 29.93 -8.98
N GLN A 766 42.28 28.99 -8.77
CA GLN A 766 42.31 27.70 -9.43
C GLN A 766 41.20 26.76 -8.92
N GLU A 767 40.88 26.81 -7.63
CA GLU A 767 39.72 26.16 -7.01
C GLU A 767 38.41 26.81 -7.50
N ALA A 768 38.37 28.14 -7.62
CA ALA A 768 37.22 28.85 -8.19
C ALA A 768 37.03 28.52 -9.67
N ILE A 769 38.11 28.35 -10.45
CA ILE A 769 38.07 27.85 -11.82
C ILE A 769 37.63 26.38 -11.83
N ALA A 770 38.16 25.52 -10.95
CA ALA A 770 37.76 24.11 -10.87
C ALA A 770 36.30 23.94 -10.46
N ARG A 771 35.79 24.80 -9.56
CA ARG A 771 34.37 24.89 -9.21
C ARG A 771 33.55 25.47 -10.33
N ALA A 772 34.02 26.50 -11.02
CA ALA A 772 33.33 27.05 -12.20
C ALA A 772 33.31 26.06 -13.38
N ASP A 773 34.34 25.23 -13.54
CA ASP A 773 34.43 24.14 -14.51
C ASP A 773 33.53 22.97 -14.09
N ALA A 774 33.47 22.64 -12.80
CA ALA A 774 32.54 21.67 -12.24
C ALA A 774 31.08 22.17 -12.33
N ASP A 775 30.84 23.46 -12.12
CA ASP A 775 29.55 24.14 -12.28
C ASP A 775 29.22 24.27 -13.76
N SER A 776 30.20 24.42 -14.66
CA SER A 776 29.99 24.37 -16.11
C SER A 776 29.73 22.95 -16.60
N ALA A 777 30.34 21.94 -15.98
CA ALA A 777 30.08 20.53 -16.25
C ALA A 777 28.72 20.09 -15.67
N ALA A 778 28.37 20.57 -14.48
CA ALA A 778 27.07 20.39 -13.85
C ALA A 778 26.00 21.20 -14.60
N ALA A 779 26.30 22.40 -15.10
CA ALA A 779 25.45 23.15 -16.00
C ALA A 779 25.37 22.49 -17.37
N THR A 780 26.41 21.78 -17.83
CA THR A 780 26.35 20.95 -19.05
C THR A 780 25.53 19.70 -18.80
N GLN A 781 25.58 19.09 -17.60
CA GLN A 781 24.68 17.99 -17.20
C GLN A 781 23.25 18.49 -17.01
N ILE A 782 23.02 19.66 -16.41
CA ILE A 782 21.73 20.31 -16.25
C ILE A 782 21.22 20.78 -17.60
N ASN A 783 22.06 21.27 -18.50
CA ASN A 783 21.70 21.57 -19.88
C ASN A 783 21.50 20.28 -20.66
N THR A 784 22.16 19.16 -20.35
CA THR A 784 21.89 17.85 -20.96
C THR A 784 20.60 17.25 -20.40
N VAL A 785 20.25 17.51 -19.14
CA VAL A 785 19.00 17.12 -18.49
C VAL A 785 17.86 18.04 -18.91
N SER A 786 18.10 19.33 -19.07
CA SER A 786 17.18 20.36 -19.58
C SER A 786 17.04 20.24 -21.09
N SER A 787 18.06 19.78 -21.81
CA SER A 787 17.94 19.32 -23.20
C SER A 787 17.32 17.93 -23.24
N SER A 788 17.46 17.05 -22.26
CA SER A 788 16.70 15.79 -22.21
C SER A 788 15.24 16.03 -21.87
N VAL A 789 14.92 17.04 -21.07
CA VAL A 789 13.57 17.48 -20.66
C VAL A 789 12.96 18.41 -21.70
N GLY A 790 13.77 19.22 -22.37
CA GLY A 790 13.45 20.11 -23.48
C GLY A 790 13.34 19.36 -24.80
N GLU A 791 14.19 18.35 -25.03
CA GLU A 791 13.96 17.28 -26.00
C GLU A 791 12.83 16.40 -25.54
N LEU A 792 12.54 16.12 -24.25
CA LEU A 792 11.31 15.43 -23.86
C LEU A 792 10.08 16.25 -24.27
N ASN A 793 10.08 17.56 -24.00
CA ASN A 793 8.99 18.49 -24.33
C ASN A 793 8.88 18.75 -25.84
N ALA A 794 10.00 18.86 -26.54
CA ALA A 794 10.05 19.02 -27.99
C ALA A 794 9.88 17.68 -28.72
N THR A 795 10.17 16.52 -28.13
CA THR A 795 9.88 15.18 -28.63
C THR A 795 8.41 14.88 -28.44
N VAL A 796 7.79 15.28 -27.32
CA VAL A 796 6.33 15.24 -27.13
C VAL A 796 5.60 16.18 -28.11
N SER A 797 6.21 17.33 -28.48
CA SER A 797 5.62 18.30 -29.43
C SER A 797 5.95 18.03 -30.92
N THR A 798 7.11 17.41 -31.22
CA THR A 798 7.63 17.15 -32.58
C THR A 798 7.44 15.69 -33.00
N GLN A 799 7.31 14.71 -32.09
CA GLN A 799 6.75 13.38 -32.41
C GLN A 799 5.25 13.45 -32.73
N ALA A 800 4.57 14.51 -32.29
CA ALA A 800 3.21 14.82 -32.72
C ALA A 800 3.12 15.27 -34.20
N THR A 801 4.23 15.59 -34.87
CA THR A 801 4.22 16.02 -36.29
C THR A 801 5.29 15.38 -37.19
N THR A 802 6.33 14.74 -36.65
CA THR A 802 7.51 14.25 -37.40
C THR A 802 7.79 12.76 -37.17
N LEU A 803 6.81 11.98 -36.72
CA LEU A 803 6.76 10.53 -37.00
C LEU A 803 6.14 10.25 -38.38
N ALA A 804 5.70 11.31 -39.08
CA ALA A 804 5.10 11.25 -40.41
C ALA A 804 6.10 11.27 -41.57
N THR A 805 7.40 11.49 -41.35
CA THR A 805 8.34 11.60 -42.49
C THR A 805 9.78 11.27 -42.08
N VAL A 806 10.38 10.23 -42.67
CA VAL A 806 11.85 9.95 -42.72
C VAL A 806 12.35 9.05 -41.56
N GLN A 807 12.52 7.73 -41.62
CA GLN A 807 12.62 6.75 -42.72
C GLN A 807 13.37 7.19 -43.99
N GLY A 808 14.42 7.97 -43.81
CA GLY A 808 15.34 8.22 -44.90
C GLY A 808 16.71 8.50 -44.33
N ASN A 809 17.54 7.46 -44.32
CA ASN A 809 19.00 7.53 -44.18
C ASN A 809 19.44 7.67 -42.70
N LEU A 810 20.12 6.71 -42.06
CA LEU A 810 21.25 5.96 -42.55
C LEU A 810 21.62 4.85 -41.53
N ALA A 811 22.18 3.75 -42.04
CA ALA A 811 22.51 2.48 -41.40
C ALA A 811 23.34 2.50 -40.09
N SER A 812 22.83 1.83 -39.03
CA SER A 812 23.56 0.85 -38.19
C SER A 812 22.62 0.27 -37.13
N GLY A 813 22.60 -1.06 -36.98
CA GLY A 813 21.67 -1.77 -36.11
C GLY A 813 21.80 -1.39 -34.63
N TYR A 814 20.66 -1.16 -33.98
CA TYR A 814 20.58 -0.97 -32.53
C TYR A 814 20.52 -2.34 -31.83
N LEU A 815 21.49 -2.60 -30.95
CA LEU A 815 21.48 -3.70 -29.99
C LEU A 815 20.84 -3.19 -28.69
N ILE A 816 19.62 -3.61 -28.36
CA ILE A 816 19.01 -3.32 -27.05
C ILE A 816 19.53 -4.38 -26.07
N LYS A 817 20.50 -4.02 -25.21
CA LYS A 817 20.97 -4.85 -24.09
C LYS A 817 20.50 -4.23 -22.77
N ALA A 818 19.53 -4.87 -22.10
CA ALA A 818 19.16 -4.54 -20.73
C ALA A 818 19.98 -5.42 -19.77
N GLN A 819 21.07 -4.87 -19.21
CA GLN A 819 21.91 -5.56 -18.21
C GLN A 819 22.12 -4.63 -17.02
N ALA A 820 21.61 -5.02 -15.85
CA ALA A 820 21.90 -4.37 -14.58
C ALA A 820 22.55 -5.41 -13.65
N GLY A 821 23.80 -5.17 -13.23
CA GLY A 821 24.38 -5.85 -12.06
C GLY A 821 24.39 -7.38 -12.05
N GLY A 822 24.57 -8.05 -13.20
CA GLY A 822 24.72 -9.51 -13.26
C GLY A 822 23.42 -10.33 -13.44
N ALA A 823 22.25 -9.70 -13.55
CA ALA A 823 21.00 -10.36 -13.92
C ALA A 823 20.20 -9.54 -14.97
N VAL A 824 19.42 -10.21 -15.81
CA VAL A 824 18.69 -9.63 -16.96
C VAL A 824 17.41 -8.93 -16.48
N SER A 825 17.14 -7.70 -16.95
CA SER A 825 15.90 -6.95 -16.70
C SER A 825 15.04 -6.89 -17.96
N LEU A 826 13.72 -7.05 -17.78
CA LEU A 826 12.70 -7.28 -18.81
C LEU A 826 12.52 -6.07 -19.76
N ILE A 827 12.26 -6.36 -21.05
CA ILE A 827 11.78 -5.36 -22.03
C ILE A 827 10.25 -5.32 -21.89
N ASP A 828 9.71 -4.22 -21.36
CA ASP A 828 8.26 -4.03 -21.18
C ASP A 828 7.67 -3.21 -22.35
N LEU A 829 6.65 -3.75 -23.03
CA LEU A 829 5.99 -3.14 -24.19
C LEU A 829 4.59 -2.65 -23.77
N ILE A 830 4.51 -1.42 -23.28
CA ILE A 830 3.28 -0.83 -22.74
C ILE A 830 2.61 0.02 -23.82
N ALA A 831 1.37 -0.33 -24.23
CA ALA A 831 0.56 0.53 -25.08
C ALA A 831 0.00 1.70 -24.28
N ALA A 832 0.40 2.92 -24.64
CA ALA A 832 -0.23 4.14 -24.16
C ALA A 832 -1.54 4.36 -24.95
N ASP A 833 -2.60 4.69 -24.22
CA ASP A 833 -3.96 5.01 -24.68
C ASP A 833 -4.00 5.91 -25.94
N GLY A 834 -4.74 5.45 -26.94
CA GLY A 834 -5.28 6.26 -28.04
C GLY A 834 -6.52 5.62 -28.68
N SER A 835 -7.69 5.89 -28.08
CA SER A 835 -9.08 5.72 -28.59
C SER A 835 -9.43 4.40 -29.31
N GLY A 836 -9.71 3.33 -28.55
CA GLY A 836 -10.48 2.20 -29.11
C GLY A 836 -10.38 0.78 -28.51
N GLY A 837 -9.82 0.58 -27.30
CA GLY A 837 -9.85 -0.73 -26.59
C GLY A 837 -8.45 -1.28 -26.22
N PRO A 838 -8.36 -2.23 -25.26
CA PRO A 838 -7.09 -2.64 -24.66
C PRO A 838 -6.41 -3.77 -25.44
N GLU A 839 -5.57 -3.46 -26.42
CA GLU A 839 -4.64 -4.45 -26.98
C GLU A 839 -3.27 -3.82 -27.31
N SER A 840 -2.24 -4.19 -26.54
CA SER A 840 -0.83 -3.96 -26.89
C SER A 840 -0.40 -4.96 -27.96
N ILE A 841 -0.24 -4.54 -29.22
CA ILE A 841 0.20 -5.43 -30.32
C ILE A 841 1.67 -5.14 -30.66
N ALA A 842 2.57 -6.07 -30.32
CA ALA A 842 3.94 -6.08 -30.81
C ALA A 842 4.02 -6.84 -32.14
N LYS A 843 4.15 -6.11 -33.27
CA LYS A 843 4.29 -6.73 -34.61
C LYS A 843 5.76 -6.87 -34.99
N VAL A 844 6.27 -8.10 -35.03
CA VAL A 844 7.63 -8.41 -35.50
C VAL A 844 7.54 -9.01 -36.91
N ALA A 845 7.89 -8.20 -37.93
CA ALA A 845 7.96 -8.66 -39.31
C ALA A 845 9.40 -9.14 -39.61
N ALA A 846 9.64 -10.43 -39.43
CA ALA A 846 10.93 -11.05 -39.69
C ALA A 846 10.74 -12.39 -40.40
N THR A 847 11.74 -12.79 -41.19
CA THR A 847 11.75 -14.13 -41.81
C THR A 847 11.83 -15.22 -40.74
N GLU A 848 12.50 -14.96 -39.62
CA GLU A 848 12.61 -15.83 -38.45
C GLU A 848 12.54 -15.01 -37.16
N ILE A 849 11.83 -15.51 -36.15
CA ILE A 849 11.78 -14.94 -34.80
C ILE A 849 12.35 -15.99 -33.84
N LEU A 850 13.52 -15.72 -33.26
CA LEU A 850 14.20 -16.60 -32.32
C LEU A 850 13.99 -16.06 -30.89
N LEU A 851 13.33 -16.85 -30.05
CA LEU A 851 13.17 -16.58 -28.61
C LEU A 851 13.96 -17.65 -27.85
N ASP A 852 15.02 -17.25 -27.14
CA ASP A 852 15.87 -18.17 -26.37
C ASP A 852 15.48 -18.10 -24.88
N GLY A 853 15.34 -19.27 -24.23
CA GLY A 853 14.84 -19.40 -22.86
C GLY A 853 13.32 -19.68 -22.73
N SER A 854 12.82 -19.61 -21.49
CA SER A 854 11.40 -19.87 -21.16
C SER A 854 10.50 -18.70 -21.55
N VAL A 855 9.53 -18.95 -22.42
CA VAL A 855 8.55 -17.94 -22.88
C VAL A 855 7.21 -18.18 -22.18
N ALA A 856 6.77 -17.22 -21.36
CA ALA A 856 5.47 -17.23 -20.72
C ALA A 856 4.50 -16.31 -21.46
N ALA A 857 3.44 -16.87 -22.05
CA ALA A 857 2.39 -16.11 -22.73
C ALA A 857 1.03 -16.62 -22.28
N LYS A 858 0.10 -15.69 -21.99
CA LYS A 858 -1.29 -16.05 -21.66
C LYS A 858 -1.99 -16.77 -22.82
N GLN A 859 -1.63 -16.42 -24.05
CA GLN A 859 -2.09 -17.07 -25.27
C GLN A 859 -1.03 -16.92 -26.37
N LEU A 860 -0.65 -18.03 -27.03
CA LEU A 860 0.19 -18.03 -28.23
C LEU A 860 -0.62 -18.61 -29.39
N VAL A 861 -0.97 -17.77 -30.36
CA VAL A 861 -1.67 -18.19 -31.59
C VAL A 861 -0.68 -18.18 -32.74
N VAL A 862 -0.50 -19.33 -33.41
CA VAL A 862 0.31 -19.46 -34.63
C VAL A 862 -0.66 -19.78 -35.78
N THR A 863 -0.80 -18.89 -36.77
CA THR A 863 -1.67 -19.10 -37.95
C THR A 863 -1.25 -18.20 -39.14
N ASP A 864 -1.74 -18.49 -40.36
CA ASP A 864 -1.53 -17.71 -41.59
C ASP A 864 -2.83 -16.96 -41.95
N PHE A 865 -2.82 -15.63 -41.91
CA PHE A 865 -4.03 -14.78 -42.05
C PHE A 865 -4.23 -14.18 -43.45
N GLU A 866 -3.30 -14.34 -44.40
CA GLU A 866 -3.38 -13.62 -45.68
C GLU A 866 -4.28 -14.34 -46.71
N ASN A 867 -5.32 -13.66 -47.21
CA ASN A 867 -6.05 -14.08 -48.41
C ASN A 867 -5.20 -13.79 -49.64
N LEU A 868 -4.87 -14.83 -50.41
CA LEU A 868 -4.06 -14.73 -51.62
C LEU A 868 -4.80 -14.09 -52.79
N ILE A 869 -6.14 -13.98 -52.73
CA ILE A 869 -6.96 -13.29 -53.74
C ILE A 869 -7.12 -11.82 -53.36
N TYR A 870 -6.48 -10.95 -54.13
CA TYR A 870 -6.72 -9.50 -54.04
C TYR A 870 -8.13 -9.15 -54.53
N ASN A 871 -8.84 -8.29 -53.80
CA ASN A 871 -10.23 -7.89 -54.10
C ASN A 871 -11.20 -9.09 -54.27
N GLY A 872 -11.09 -10.11 -53.40
CA GLY A 872 -11.98 -11.28 -53.40
C GLY A 872 -13.47 -10.97 -53.20
N GLU A 873 -13.78 -9.81 -52.59
CA GLU A 873 -15.14 -9.29 -52.43
C GLU A 873 -15.66 -8.54 -53.67
N MET A 874 -14.84 -8.35 -54.72
CA MET A 874 -15.19 -7.67 -55.98
C MET A 874 -15.79 -6.27 -55.80
N LYS A 875 -15.23 -5.47 -54.87
CA LYS A 875 -15.67 -4.08 -54.71
C LYS A 875 -15.47 -3.33 -56.03
N ASN A 876 -16.48 -2.54 -56.43
CA ASN A 876 -16.61 -1.79 -57.70
C ASN A 876 -17.35 -2.49 -58.88
N ALA A 877 -18.06 -3.60 -58.66
CA ALA A 877 -18.66 -4.41 -59.74
C ALA A 877 -19.86 -3.80 -60.52
N ASN A 878 -19.80 -2.55 -61.00
CA ASN A 878 -20.61 -2.12 -62.16
C ASN A 878 -19.84 -2.29 -63.49
N SER A 879 -18.58 -2.70 -63.41
CA SER A 879 -17.64 -3.02 -64.49
C SER A 879 -16.69 -4.14 -64.02
N LEU A 880 -15.79 -4.62 -64.89
CA LEU A 880 -14.74 -5.60 -64.55
C LEU A 880 -13.95 -5.13 -63.31
N PRO A 881 -13.96 -5.86 -62.18
CA PRO A 881 -13.25 -5.48 -60.97
C PRO A 881 -11.74 -5.59 -61.13
N ASP A 882 -10.99 -4.74 -60.43
CA ASP A 882 -9.52 -4.75 -60.44
C ASP A 882 -8.98 -6.12 -60.02
N GLY A 883 -8.06 -6.68 -60.84
CA GLY A 883 -7.45 -8.00 -60.62
C GLY A 883 -8.29 -9.18 -61.14
N TRP A 884 -9.46 -8.94 -61.74
CA TRP A 884 -10.31 -9.97 -62.33
C TRP A 884 -10.36 -9.87 -63.87
N ALA A 885 -10.61 -11.01 -64.52
CA ALA A 885 -10.74 -11.17 -65.95
C ALA A 885 -11.94 -12.09 -66.26
N ASP A 886 -12.54 -11.96 -67.44
CA ASP A 886 -13.59 -12.84 -67.94
C ASP A 886 -13.40 -13.16 -69.43
N ASN A 887 -14.25 -14.03 -69.99
CA ASN A 887 -14.19 -14.43 -71.40
C ASN A 887 -15.27 -13.78 -72.30
N GLY A 888 -15.88 -12.66 -71.90
CA GLY A 888 -16.81 -11.88 -72.73
C GLY A 888 -18.23 -11.68 -72.17
N ASP A 889 -19.17 -11.32 -73.05
CA ASP A 889 -20.49 -10.75 -72.71
C ASP A 889 -21.43 -11.61 -71.84
N ASN A 890 -21.12 -12.89 -71.67
CA ASN A 890 -21.90 -13.84 -70.87
C ASN A 890 -21.55 -13.84 -69.38
N VAL A 891 -20.52 -13.09 -68.98
CA VAL A 891 -20.14 -12.84 -67.58
C VAL A 891 -20.49 -11.39 -67.24
N GLN A 892 -21.20 -11.18 -66.13
CA GLN A 892 -21.57 -9.85 -65.68
C GLN A 892 -21.13 -9.63 -64.24
N TRP A 893 -20.34 -8.59 -64.03
CA TRP A 893 -19.98 -8.08 -62.71
C TRP A 893 -21.09 -7.15 -62.25
N ARG A 894 -21.69 -7.41 -61.09
CA ARG A 894 -22.85 -6.67 -60.59
C ARG A 894 -22.71 -6.31 -59.12
N ARG A 895 -23.11 -5.08 -58.80
CA ARG A 895 -23.49 -4.69 -57.45
C ARG A 895 -24.95 -5.09 -57.19
N ASN A 896 -25.22 -5.61 -56.00
CA ASN A 896 -26.59 -5.81 -55.54
C ASN A 896 -27.18 -4.47 -55.06
N SER A 897 -28.29 -4.01 -55.64
CA SER A 897 -28.90 -2.70 -55.34
C SER A 897 -30.02 -2.75 -54.30
N SER A 898 -30.33 -3.92 -53.76
CA SER A 898 -31.26 -4.10 -52.65
C SER A 898 -30.49 -4.49 -51.38
N ASP A 899 -30.67 -3.75 -50.29
CA ASP A 899 -29.99 -3.96 -48.99
C ASP A 899 -30.24 -5.33 -48.31
N ASN A 900 -30.95 -6.25 -48.97
CA ASN A 900 -31.36 -7.57 -48.46
C ASN A 900 -30.71 -8.76 -49.20
N ALA A 901 -29.48 -8.62 -49.69
CA ALA A 901 -28.78 -9.72 -50.33
C ALA A 901 -27.51 -10.14 -49.58
N ALA A 902 -27.29 -11.46 -49.49
CA ALA A 902 -26.17 -12.09 -48.78
C ALA A 902 -24.76 -11.80 -49.35
N ALA A 903 -24.65 -11.04 -50.44
CA ALA A 903 -23.40 -10.52 -51.01
C ALA A 903 -23.63 -9.19 -51.74
N ALA A 904 -22.77 -8.18 -51.47
CA ALA A 904 -22.88 -6.83 -52.02
C ALA A 904 -22.41 -6.71 -53.48
N TYR A 905 -21.44 -7.53 -53.88
CA TYR A 905 -20.92 -7.62 -55.24
C TYR A 905 -20.76 -9.10 -55.61
N PHE A 906 -21.01 -9.42 -56.87
CA PHE A 906 -20.92 -10.79 -57.36
C PHE A 906 -20.61 -10.82 -58.86
N VAL A 907 -20.01 -11.92 -59.29
CA VAL A 907 -19.93 -12.29 -60.70
C VAL A 907 -21.13 -13.13 -61.07
N ARG A 908 -21.74 -12.86 -62.21
CA ARG A 908 -22.92 -13.53 -62.73
C ARG A 908 -22.61 -14.20 -64.06
N PHE A 909 -22.76 -15.51 -64.12
CA PHE A 909 -22.69 -16.32 -65.34
C PHE A 909 -24.10 -16.48 -65.91
N LEU A 910 -24.35 -15.95 -67.10
CA LEU A 910 -25.66 -16.00 -67.74
C LEU A 910 -25.91 -17.35 -68.43
N LYS A 911 -27.17 -17.80 -68.40
CA LYS A 911 -27.60 -19.00 -69.13
C LYS A 911 -27.75 -18.72 -70.64
N GLN A 912 -26.64 -18.68 -71.38
CA GLN A 912 -26.63 -18.38 -72.82
C GLN A 912 -26.13 -19.53 -73.72
N GLY A 913 -25.68 -20.65 -73.15
CA GLY A 913 -25.09 -21.75 -73.91
C GLY A 913 -23.58 -21.56 -74.10
N GLY A 914 -22.80 -22.54 -73.67
CA GLY A 914 -21.34 -22.55 -73.83
C GLY A 914 -20.58 -22.39 -72.52
N ASP A 915 -19.26 -22.27 -72.64
CA ASP A 915 -18.32 -22.17 -71.52
C ASP A 915 -18.08 -20.71 -71.14
N THR A 916 -18.40 -20.38 -69.89
CA THR A 916 -18.21 -19.04 -69.32
C THR A 916 -17.20 -19.10 -68.20
N VAL A 917 -16.26 -18.16 -68.21
CA VAL A 917 -15.10 -18.19 -67.32
C VAL A 917 -14.90 -16.82 -66.69
N ALA A 918 -14.76 -16.80 -65.37
CA ALA A 918 -14.19 -15.68 -64.64
C ALA A 918 -12.88 -16.15 -64.02
N ALA A 919 -11.86 -15.31 -64.06
CA ALA A 919 -10.55 -15.64 -63.55
C ALA A 919 -10.00 -14.49 -62.73
N TRP A 920 -9.30 -14.80 -61.65
CA TRP A 920 -8.53 -13.80 -60.93
C TRP A 920 -7.10 -13.79 -61.48
N ASN A 921 -6.70 -12.64 -62.05
CA ASN A 921 -5.44 -12.44 -62.76
C ASN A 921 -4.79 -11.11 -62.35
N ASP A 922 -3.89 -11.14 -61.37
CA ASP A 922 -3.23 -9.93 -60.84
C ASP A 922 -2.09 -9.43 -61.75
N GLY A 923 -1.49 -10.28 -62.59
CA GLY A 923 -0.37 -9.87 -63.45
C GLY A 923 0.90 -9.42 -62.68
N THR A 924 0.88 -9.42 -61.34
CA THR A 924 2.03 -9.15 -60.47
C THR A 924 2.55 -10.45 -59.81
N THR A 925 3.78 -10.41 -59.29
CA THR A 925 4.53 -11.53 -58.70
C THR A 925 3.89 -12.22 -57.48
N ARG A 926 2.67 -11.83 -57.08
CA ARG A 926 1.88 -12.48 -56.01
C ARG A 926 1.35 -13.87 -56.39
N GLN A 927 1.43 -14.24 -57.67
CA GLN A 927 0.99 -15.55 -58.20
C GLN A 927 2.04 -16.68 -58.13
N GLN A 928 2.99 -16.64 -57.19
CA GLN A 928 3.94 -17.72 -57.03
C GLN A 928 3.33 -18.89 -56.24
N THR A 929 2.45 -19.62 -56.91
CA THR A 929 1.90 -20.88 -56.40
C THR A 929 3.02 -21.90 -56.32
N ARG A 930 3.23 -22.49 -55.14
CA ARG A 930 4.36 -23.41 -54.95
C ARG A 930 4.01 -24.79 -55.48
N ALA A 931 4.91 -25.38 -56.28
CA ALA A 931 4.76 -26.76 -56.72
C ALA A 931 4.59 -27.69 -55.52
N GLY A 932 3.58 -28.58 -55.57
CA GLY A 932 3.26 -29.50 -54.48
C GLY A 932 2.49 -28.90 -53.30
N ALA A 933 2.16 -27.61 -53.31
CA ALA A 933 1.35 -27.00 -52.26
C ALA A 933 -0.15 -27.21 -52.49
N GLU A 934 -0.89 -27.43 -51.39
CA GLU A 934 -2.35 -27.42 -51.38
C GLU A 934 -2.86 -26.05 -50.93
N TYR A 935 -3.94 -25.57 -51.54
CA TYR A 935 -4.60 -24.31 -51.22
C TYR A 935 -6.07 -24.57 -50.92
N ALA A 936 -6.57 -23.98 -49.83
CA ALA A 936 -7.99 -23.94 -49.49
C ALA A 936 -8.61 -22.71 -50.15
N ILE A 937 -9.78 -22.89 -50.73
CA ILE A 937 -10.54 -21.87 -51.45
C ILE A 937 -11.94 -21.83 -50.84
N GLU A 938 -12.38 -20.65 -50.41
CA GLU A 938 -13.71 -20.43 -49.85
C GLU A 938 -14.43 -19.42 -50.74
N PHE A 939 -15.70 -19.66 -51.05
CA PHE A 939 -16.52 -18.74 -51.82
C PHE A 939 -18.01 -18.94 -51.58
N ARG A 940 -18.80 -17.88 -51.79
CA ARG A 940 -20.25 -17.94 -51.68
C ARG A 940 -20.89 -18.02 -53.05
N ALA A 941 -21.87 -18.89 -53.24
CA ALA A 941 -22.51 -19.07 -54.54
C ALA A 941 -24.00 -19.42 -54.45
N ARG A 942 -24.72 -19.21 -55.56
CA ARG A 942 -26.04 -19.78 -55.81
C ARG A 942 -26.35 -19.89 -57.30
N ALA A 943 -27.29 -20.75 -57.66
CA ALA A 943 -27.88 -20.84 -58.99
C ALA A 943 -29.34 -20.37 -59.02
N ASP A 944 -29.77 -19.71 -60.09
CA ASP A 944 -31.17 -19.40 -60.33
C ASP A 944 -31.98 -20.70 -60.51
N GLY A 945 -33.23 -20.73 -60.04
CA GLY A 945 -34.13 -21.86 -60.22
C GLY A 945 -34.36 -22.23 -61.69
N ALA A 946 -34.20 -21.28 -62.62
CA ALA A 946 -34.30 -21.49 -64.06
C ALA A 946 -33.08 -22.20 -64.69
N VAL A 947 -31.98 -22.37 -63.94
CA VAL A 947 -30.86 -23.25 -64.33
C VAL A 947 -31.21 -24.69 -63.95
N ALA A 948 -31.12 -25.62 -64.91
CA ALA A 948 -31.40 -27.03 -64.68
C ALA A 948 -30.45 -27.61 -63.62
N GLN A 949 -30.93 -28.52 -62.78
CA GLN A 949 -30.11 -29.11 -61.69
C GLN A 949 -28.80 -29.71 -62.20
N SER A 950 -28.80 -30.33 -63.39
CA SER A 950 -27.60 -30.87 -64.07
C SER A 950 -26.56 -29.82 -64.47
N GLU A 951 -26.90 -28.53 -64.40
CA GLU A 951 -26.07 -27.39 -64.78
C GLU A 951 -25.75 -26.47 -63.59
N ARG A 952 -26.24 -26.81 -62.38
CA ARG A 952 -25.98 -26.02 -61.16
C ARG A 952 -24.65 -26.42 -60.54
N TRP A 953 -23.57 -26.10 -61.22
CA TRP A 953 -22.23 -26.34 -60.72
C TRP A 953 -21.28 -25.25 -61.20
N VAL A 954 -20.18 -25.11 -60.47
CA VAL A 954 -19.03 -24.30 -60.87
C VAL A 954 -17.77 -25.12 -60.64
N ASP A 955 -16.91 -25.15 -61.64
CA ASP A 955 -15.57 -25.70 -61.51
C ASP A 955 -14.65 -24.61 -60.96
N VAL A 956 -14.09 -24.86 -59.79
CA VAL A 956 -13.15 -23.96 -59.12
C VAL A 956 -11.76 -24.54 -59.23
N GLY A 957 -10.84 -23.76 -59.78
CA GLY A 957 -9.56 -24.31 -60.13
C GLY A 957 -8.49 -23.29 -60.45
N MET A 958 -7.38 -23.80 -60.97
CA MET A 958 -6.22 -23.00 -61.33
C MET A 958 -5.76 -23.35 -62.74
N GLN A 959 -5.42 -22.30 -63.46
CA GLN A 959 -4.64 -22.37 -64.67
C GLN A 959 -3.18 -22.26 -64.32
N LEU A 960 -2.42 -23.28 -64.68
CA LEU A 960 -1.00 -23.38 -64.43
C LEU A 960 -0.29 -23.29 -65.77
N MET A 961 0.69 -22.41 -65.89
CA MET A 961 1.52 -22.28 -67.10
C MET A 961 2.92 -22.81 -66.83
N ASP A 962 3.43 -23.63 -67.76
CA ASP A 962 4.84 -24.04 -67.73
C ASP A 962 5.76 -22.94 -68.28
N ALA A 963 7.07 -23.12 -68.12
CA ALA A 963 8.08 -22.18 -68.60
C ALA A 963 8.09 -21.99 -70.14
N ALA A 964 7.40 -22.85 -70.90
CA ALA A 964 7.25 -22.76 -72.35
C ALA A 964 5.91 -22.09 -72.78
N GLY A 965 5.06 -21.72 -71.82
CA GLY A 965 3.75 -21.11 -72.07
C GLY A 965 2.60 -22.12 -72.30
N ASN A 966 2.84 -23.42 -72.12
CA ASN A 966 1.76 -24.41 -72.19
C ASN A 966 0.90 -24.35 -70.93
N THR A 967 -0.41 -24.53 -71.11
CA THR A 967 -1.40 -24.36 -70.04
C THR A 967 -1.94 -25.71 -69.57
N ALA A 968 -1.91 -25.96 -68.27
CA ALA A 968 -2.62 -27.04 -67.58
C ALA A 968 -3.73 -26.48 -66.70
N TYR A 969 -4.86 -27.19 -66.60
CA TYR A 969 -5.98 -26.78 -65.77
C TYR A 969 -6.27 -27.86 -64.72
N HIS A 970 -6.43 -27.43 -63.47
CA HIS A 970 -6.80 -28.28 -62.36
C HIS A 970 -8.07 -27.71 -61.73
N PHE A 971 -9.14 -28.50 -61.68
CA PHE A 971 -10.44 -28.07 -61.19
C PHE A 971 -11.00 -29.03 -60.15
N THR A 972 -11.75 -28.46 -59.22
CA THR A 972 -12.65 -29.15 -58.30
C THR A 972 -14.06 -28.67 -58.61
N ARG A 973 -14.97 -29.59 -58.92
CA ARG A 973 -16.38 -29.26 -59.19
C ARG A 973 -17.13 -29.05 -57.89
N VAL A 974 -17.88 -27.96 -57.82
CA VAL A 974 -18.77 -27.63 -56.70
C VAL A 974 -20.20 -27.55 -57.21
N GLU A 975 -21.08 -28.37 -56.65
CA GLU A 975 -22.52 -28.34 -56.92
C GLU A 975 -23.21 -27.24 -56.12
N LEU A 976 -24.10 -26.48 -56.77
CA LEU A 976 -24.67 -25.25 -56.24
C LEU A 976 -26.15 -25.39 -55.90
N ASP A 977 -26.54 -24.80 -54.77
CA ASP A 977 -27.93 -24.66 -54.35
C ASP A 977 -28.56 -23.39 -54.96
N THR A 978 -29.88 -23.28 -54.83
CA THR A 978 -30.68 -22.11 -55.20
C THR A 978 -30.66 -21.00 -54.14
N ALA A 979 -30.35 -21.35 -52.89
CA ALA A 979 -30.05 -20.40 -51.82
C ALA A 979 -28.58 -19.97 -51.87
N TRP A 980 -28.27 -18.82 -51.28
CA TRP A 980 -26.89 -18.40 -51.08
C TRP A 980 -26.23 -19.30 -50.03
N THR A 981 -25.17 -20.00 -50.43
CA THR A 981 -24.46 -20.95 -49.58
C THR A 981 -22.96 -20.71 -49.70
N ASP A 982 -22.22 -20.88 -48.60
CA ASP A 982 -20.77 -20.87 -48.58
C ASP A 982 -20.24 -22.26 -48.96
N TYR A 983 -19.25 -22.27 -49.84
CA TYR A 983 -18.63 -23.46 -50.40
C TYR A 983 -17.13 -23.43 -50.20
N ASP A 984 -16.60 -24.57 -49.80
CA ASP A 984 -15.17 -24.81 -49.70
C ASP A 984 -14.72 -25.72 -50.85
N ALA A 985 -13.58 -25.37 -51.43
CA ALA A 985 -12.86 -26.17 -52.40
C ALA A 985 -11.40 -26.25 -51.99
N ALA A 986 -10.72 -27.32 -52.38
CA ALA A 986 -9.28 -27.44 -52.24
C ALA A 986 -8.67 -27.69 -53.61
N ILE A 987 -7.46 -27.17 -53.82
CA ILE A 987 -6.67 -27.42 -55.01
C ILE A 987 -5.23 -27.74 -54.63
N THR A 988 -4.72 -28.83 -55.19
CA THR A 988 -3.32 -29.22 -55.06
C THR A 988 -2.59 -28.85 -56.33
N VAL A 989 -1.56 -28.02 -56.21
CA VAL A 989 -0.66 -27.69 -57.32
C VAL A 989 0.25 -28.89 -57.56
N PRO A 990 0.27 -29.51 -58.75
CA PRO A 990 1.17 -30.61 -59.04
C PRO A 990 2.64 -30.28 -58.76
N ALA A 991 3.39 -31.25 -58.21
CA ALA A 991 4.80 -31.07 -57.88
C ALA A 991 5.72 -30.88 -59.09
N THR A 992 5.24 -31.15 -60.31
CA THR A 992 6.01 -31.14 -61.56
C THR A 992 6.11 -29.78 -62.25
N ILE A 993 5.50 -28.73 -61.71
CA ILE A 993 5.48 -27.40 -62.34
C ILE A 993 6.74 -26.63 -61.96
N SER A 994 7.65 -26.44 -62.92
CA SER A 994 8.77 -25.49 -62.82
C SER A 994 8.28 -24.10 -63.21
N SER A 995 8.04 -23.22 -62.22
CA SER A 995 7.55 -21.86 -62.45
C SER A 995 8.62 -20.98 -63.11
N GLY A 996 8.73 -21.05 -64.43
CA GLY A 996 9.41 -20.03 -65.23
C GLY A 996 8.48 -18.84 -65.45
N ASN A 997 8.46 -17.87 -64.54
CA ASN A 997 7.91 -16.50 -64.65
C ASN A 997 6.52 -16.26 -65.30
N ALA A 998 5.72 -17.27 -65.65
CA ALA A 998 4.39 -17.09 -66.23
C ALA A 998 3.30 -16.97 -65.13
N PRO A 999 2.30 -16.09 -65.29
CA PRO A 999 1.27 -15.82 -64.28
C PRO A 999 0.27 -16.99 -64.15
N ASN A 1000 0.26 -17.69 -63.01
CA ASN A 1000 -0.74 -18.71 -62.68
C ASN A 1000 -2.02 -18.03 -62.16
N ARG A 1001 -3.16 -18.24 -62.82
CA ARG A 1001 -4.43 -17.58 -62.45
C ARG A 1001 -5.46 -18.56 -61.90
N MET A 1002 -6.25 -18.08 -60.95
CA MET A 1002 -7.41 -18.83 -60.45
C MET A 1002 -8.56 -18.71 -61.44
N ILE A 1003 -9.31 -19.79 -61.63
CA ILE A 1003 -10.41 -19.88 -62.59
C ILE A 1003 -11.67 -20.42 -61.93
N PHE A 1004 -12.77 -19.76 -62.27
CA PHE A 1004 -14.14 -20.19 -62.01
C PHE A 1004 -14.82 -20.41 -63.35
N TRP A 1005 -15.28 -21.63 -63.58
CA TRP A 1005 -15.88 -22.03 -64.85
C TRP A 1005 -17.29 -22.54 -64.60
N ALA A 1006 -18.25 -21.93 -65.29
CA ALA A 1006 -19.61 -22.44 -65.38
C ALA A 1006 -19.98 -22.74 -66.84
N ARG A 1007 -20.67 -23.86 -67.07
CA ARG A 1007 -21.24 -24.21 -68.37
C ARG A 1007 -22.76 -24.31 -68.25
N THR A 1008 -23.45 -23.61 -69.14
CA THR A 1008 -24.93 -23.67 -69.24
C THR A 1008 -25.35 -24.12 -70.64
N SER A 1009 -26.53 -24.73 -70.78
CA SER A 1009 -27.05 -25.15 -72.10
C SER A 1009 -28.07 -24.15 -72.65
N GLY A 1010 -27.88 -23.69 -73.90
CA GLY A 1010 -28.84 -22.87 -74.65
C GLY A 1010 -29.18 -21.49 -74.07
N ALA A 1011 -29.71 -20.59 -74.90
CA ALA A 1011 -30.20 -19.28 -74.47
C ALA A 1011 -31.53 -19.41 -73.70
N GLY A 1012 -31.56 -18.97 -72.44
CA GLY A 1012 -32.78 -18.93 -71.61
C GLY A 1012 -32.61 -18.02 -70.38
N GLY A 1013 -33.70 -17.63 -69.73
CA GLY A 1013 -33.64 -16.86 -68.48
C GLY A 1013 -32.99 -17.67 -67.36
N GLY A 1014 -32.07 -17.08 -66.61
CA GLY A 1014 -31.39 -17.73 -65.47
C GLY A 1014 -29.90 -17.39 -65.40
N TYR A 1015 -29.30 -17.57 -64.22
CA TYR A 1015 -27.89 -17.27 -63.99
C TYR A 1015 -27.31 -18.05 -62.81
N ILE A 1016 -25.99 -18.18 -62.78
CA ILE A 1016 -25.22 -18.61 -61.60
C ILE A 1016 -24.47 -17.40 -61.07
N VAL A 1017 -24.42 -17.22 -59.74
CA VAL A 1017 -23.68 -16.11 -59.12
C VAL A 1017 -22.69 -16.62 -58.08
N LEU A 1018 -21.54 -15.96 -58.03
CA LEU A 1018 -20.46 -16.22 -57.08
C LEU A 1018 -19.96 -14.92 -56.46
N ALA A 1019 -19.54 -14.97 -55.19
CA ALA A 1019 -19.07 -13.83 -54.41
C ALA A 1019 -18.08 -14.26 -53.30
N ASN A 1020 -17.39 -13.29 -52.69
CA ASN A 1020 -16.55 -13.45 -51.49
C ASN A 1020 -15.48 -14.54 -51.60
N PHE A 1021 -14.59 -14.43 -52.59
CA PHE A 1021 -13.54 -15.40 -52.80
C PHE A 1021 -12.38 -15.23 -51.80
N VAL A 1022 -12.01 -16.33 -51.15
CA VAL A 1022 -10.83 -16.45 -50.28
C VAL A 1022 -9.99 -17.60 -50.75
N MET A 1023 -8.66 -17.42 -50.79
CA MET A 1023 -7.71 -18.50 -51.01
C MET A 1023 -6.60 -18.39 -49.97
N ARG A 1024 -6.31 -19.49 -49.30
CA ARG A 1024 -5.21 -19.59 -48.32
C ARG A 1024 -4.37 -20.81 -48.62
N ARG A 1025 -3.08 -20.77 -48.30
CA ARG A 1025 -2.25 -21.96 -48.39
C ARG A 1025 -2.64 -22.92 -47.27
N LYS A 1026 -2.94 -24.18 -47.61
CA LYS A 1026 -3.17 -25.22 -46.63
C LYS A 1026 -1.79 -25.66 -46.11
N SER A 1027 -1.36 -25.10 -44.99
CA SER A 1027 -0.04 -25.36 -44.40
C SER A 1027 0.15 -26.85 -44.08
N GLY A 1028 0.93 -27.55 -44.88
CA GLY A 1028 1.45 -28.90 -44.58
C GLY A 1028 2.65 -28.91 -43.63
N THR A 1029 3.03 -27.76 -43.05
CA THR A 1029 4.06 -27.68 -42.01
C THR A 1029 3.40 -27.54 -40.66
N VAL A 1030 3.60 -28.54 -39.81
CA VAL A 1030 3.15 -28.52 -38.42
C VAL A 1030 3.73 -27.29 -37.73
N MET A 1031 2.87 -26.39 -37.24
CA MET A 1031 3.30 -25.17 -36.54
C MET A 1031 3.96 -25.49 -35.18
N LEU A 1032 3.80 -26.73 -34.70
CA LEU A 1032 4.56 -27.35 -33.61
C LEU A 1032 4.98 -28.76 -34.08
N LYS A 1033 6.27 -29.03 -34.31
CA LYS A 1033 6.71 -30.35 -34.81
C LYS A 1033 6.28 -31.51 -33.90
N ASP A 1034 6.13 -32.72 -34.45
CA ASP A 1034 5.94 -33.93 -33.66
C ASP A 1034 7.11 -34.09 -32.66
N GLY A 1035 6.80 -34.38 -31.39
CA GLY A 1035 7.77 -34.36 -30.29
C GLY A 1035 8.21 -32.96 -29.81
N ALA A 1036 7.55 -31.87 -30.23
CA ALA A 1036 7.87 -30.53 -29.73
C ALA A 1036 7.56 -30.35 -28.23
N VAL A 1037 6.56 -31.06 -27.71
CA VAL A 1037 6.23 -31.14 -26.28
C VAL A 1037 6.67 -32.51 -25.78
N VAL A 1038 7.76 -32.56 -25.01
CA VAL A 1038 8.25 -33.77 -24.33
C VAL A 1038 8.05 -33.64 -22.83
N GLY A 1039 8.07 -34.76 -22.09
CA GLY A 1039 7.79 -34.76 -20.64
C GLY A 1039 8.65 -33.78 -19.82
N GLU A 1040 9.91 -33.57 -20.20
CA GLU A 1040 10.80 -32.59 -19.55
C GLU A 1040 10.36 -31.12 -19.75
N LYS A 1041 9.56 -30.85 -20.78
CA LYS A 1041 8.98 -29.51 -21.08
C LYS A 1041 7.65 -29.28 -20.36
N VAL A 1042 7.15 -30.28 -19.63
CA VAL A 1042 5.96 -30.18 -18.79
C VAL A 1042 6.42 -30.34 -17.35
N ALA A 1043 6.51 -29.23 -16.61
CA ALA A 1043 6.93 -29.31 -15.22
C ALA A 1043 5.93 -30.15 -14.39
N ALA A 1044 6.43 -30.81 -13.34
CA ALA A 1044 5.59 -31.61 -12.45
C ALA A 1044 4.43 -30.74 -11.89
N ASN A 1045 3.23 -31.32 -11.81
CA ASN A 1045 1.99 -30.66 -11.34
C ASN A 1045 1.47 -29.50 -12.22
N THR A 1046 2.02 -29.28 -13.43
CA THR A 1046 1.54 -28.20 -14.31
C THR A 1046 0.22 -28.54 -15.00
N ILE A 1047 -0.04 -29.83 -15.27
CA ILE A 1047 -1.33 -30.30 -15.79
C ILE A 1047 -2.11 -30.89 -14.62
N GLU A 1048 -2.97 -30.06 -14.02
CA GLU A 1048 -3.90 -30.45 -12.96
C GLU A 1048 -5.25 -30.85 -13.57
N GLY A 1049 -6.13 -31.50 -12.79
CA GLY A 1049 -7.46 -31.90 -13.27
C GLY A 1049 -8.30 -30.76 -13.86
N ARG A 1050 -8.09 -29.52 -13.40
CA ARG A 1050 -8.73 -28.32 -13.97
C ARG A 1050 -8.25 -27.95 -15.38
N HIS A 1051 -7.05 -28.40 -15.77
CA HIS A 1051 -6.48 -28.16 -17.10
C HIS A 1051 -6.93 -29.23 -18.13
N VAL A 1052 -7.62 -30.27 -17.67
CA VAL A 1052 -8.17 -31.35 -18.50
C VAL A 1052 -9.69 -31.26 -18.42
N ILE A 1053 -10.34 -30.80 -19.50
CA ILE A 1053 -11.80 -30.83 -19.55
C ILE A 1053 -12.33 -32.27 -19.60
N ALA A 1054 -13.58 -32.48 -19.22
CA ALA A 1054 -14.21 -33.80 -19.28
C ALA A 1054 -14.10 -34.41 -20.69
N GLU A 1055 -13.78 -35.70 -20.76
CA GLU A 1055 -13.58 -36.48 -22.01
C GLU A 1055 -12.42 -36.03 -22.91
N ALA A 1056 -11.57 -35.08 -22.48
CA ALA A 1056 -10.39 -34.68 -23.26
C ALA A 1056 -9.34 -35.79 -23.44
N ILE A 1057 -9.29 -36.72 -22.50
CA ILE A 1057 -8.45 -37.92 -22.57
C ILE A 1057 -9.40 -39.12 -22.54
N THR A 1058 -9.67 -39.71 -23.71
CA THR A 1058 -10.43 -40.96 -23.82
C THR A 1058 -9.48 -42.15 -23.92
N ALA A 1059 -10.03 -43.36 -23.97
CA ALA A 1059 -9.23 -44.58 -24.09
C ALA A 1059 -8.35 -44.62 -25.37
N ARG A 1060 -8.68 -43.82 -26.39
CA ARG A 1060 -7.93 -43.77 -27.65
C ARG A 1060 -6.66 -42.92 -27.55
N GLU A 1061 -6.67 -41.89 -26.71
CA GLU A 1061 -5.55 -40.95 -26.50
C GLU A 1061 -4.52 -41.52 -25.51
N ILE A 1062 -4.87 -42.58 -24.78
CA ILE A 1062 -3.96 -43.30 -23.88
C ILE A 1062 -3.34 -44.48 -24.63
N ALA A 1063 -2.05 -44.38 -24.94
CA ALA A 1063 -1.32 -45.52 -25.49
C ALA A 1063 -1.38 -46.73 -24.53
N ALA A 1064 -1.49 -47.94 -25.08
CA ALA A 1064 -1.54 -49.15 -24.27
C ALA A 1064 -0.32 -49.24 -23.32
N LYS A 1065 -0.57 -49.47 -22.02
CA LYS A 1065 0.45 -49.48 -20.95
C LYS A 1065 1.14 -48.13 -20.68
N ALA A 1066 0.61 -47.01 -21.15
CA ALA A 1066 1.14 -45.69 -20.81
C ALA A 1066 1.02 -45.40 -19.30
N VAL A 1067 -0.15 -45.74 -18.73
CA VAL A 1067 -0.46 -45.66 -17.29
C VAL A 1067 -0.48 -47.09 -16.73
N THR A 1068 0.44 -47.40 -15.82
CA THR A 1068 0.56 -48.69 -15.13
C THR A 1068 0.29 -48.50 -13.64
N ALA A 1069 -0.04 -49.56 -12.90
CA ALA A 1069 -0.45 -49.45 -11.49
C ALA A 1069 0.62 -48.81 -10.59
N ASP A 1070 1.91 -48.98 -10.91
CA ASP A 1070 3.06 -48.35 -10.26
C ASP A 1070 3.22 -46.85 -10.57
N LYS A 1071 2.52 -46.35 -11.59
CA LYS A 1071 2.49 -44.92 -11.98
C LYS A 1071 1.27 -44.18 -11.41
N ILE A 1072 0.41 -44.85 -10.64
CA ILE A 1072 -0.76 -44.27 -9.98
C ILE A 1072 -0.48 -44.21 -8.47
N ASP A 1073 0.03 -43.07 -7.99
CA ASP A 1073 0.28 -42.85 -6.56
C ASP A 1073 -0.99 -42.31 -5.87
N VAL A 1074 -1.78 -43.20 -5.26
CA VAL A 1074 -3.00 -42.85 -4.53
C VAL A 1074 -2.89 -43.28 -3.06
N GLY A 1075 -2.86 -42.29 -2.15
CA GLY A 1075 -2.80 -42.51 -0.71
C GLY A 1075 -4.08 -43.14 -0.10
N GLN A 1076 -5.22 -43.07 -0.81
CA GLN A 1076 -6.46 -43.79 -0.47
C GLN A 1076 -7.16 -44.25 -1.76
N LEU A 1077 -7.41 -45.56 -1.87
CA LEU A 1077 -8.03 -46.19 -3.04
C LEU A 1077 -9.52 -45.82 -3.23
N SER A 1078 -10.16 -45.25 -2.19
CA SER A 1078 -11.57 -44.80 -2.21
C SER A 1078 -11.86 -43.70 -3.23
N ALA A 1079 -10.84 -43.03 -3.78
CA ALA A 1079 -10.96 -42.00 -4.79
C ALA A 1079 -11.18 -42.53 -6.23
N ILE A 1080 -11.00 -43.84 -6.46
CA ILE A 1080 -11.24 -44.50 -7.76
C ILE A 1080 -12.52 -45.33 -7.64
N THR A 1081 -13.69 -44.67 -7.59
CA THR A 1081 -14.98 -45.37 -7.71
C THR A 1081 -15.26 -45.66 -9.19
N ALA A 1082 -14.48 -46.55 -9.79
CA ALA A 1082 -14.92 -47.29 -10.95
C ALA A 1082 -15.45 -48.63 -10.46
N ASP A 1083 -16.52 -49.13 -11.08
CA ASP A 1083 -16.93 -50.52 -10.96
C ASP A 1083 -15.74 -51.41 -11.40
N LEU A 1084 -14.99 -51.92 -10.43
CA LEU A 1084 -13.74 -52.65 -10.66
C LEU A 1084 -13.99 -54.08 -11.19
N GLY A 1085 -15.25 -54.48 -11.37
CA GLY A 1085 -15.63 -55.83 -11.76
C GLY A 1085 -15.17 -56.88 -10.76
N ASP A 1086 -14.82 -58.07 -11.26
CA ASP A 1086 -14.25 -59.15 -10.46
C ASP A 1086 -12.77 -58.85 -10.15
N ILE A 1087 -12.44 -58.70 -8.87
CA ILE A 1087 -11.07 -58.45 -8.41
C ILE A 1087 -10.50 -59.73 -7.81
N GLU A 1088 -9.36 -60.19 -8.34
CA GLU A 1088 -8.58 -61.27 -7.74
C GLU A 1088 -7.65 -60.69 -6.67
N VAL A 1089 -7.88 -61.04 -5.39
CA VAL A 1089 -7.12 -60.52 -4.25
C VAL A 1089 -6.39 -61.67 -3.55
N ASP A 1090 -5.06 -61.69 -3.63
CA ASP A 1090 -4.23 -62.73 -2.99
C ASP A 1090 -4.22 -62.64 -1.45
N ASN A 1091 -4.23 -61.43 -0.87
CA ASN A 1091 -4.30 -61.20 0.59
C ASN A 1091 -5.06 -59.91 0.91
N ALA A 1092 -6.06 -59.98 1.82
CA ALA A 1092 -6.84 -58.83 2.27
C ALA A 1092 -6.77 -58.65 3.80
N HIS A 1093 -6.42 -57.45 4.28
CA HIS A 1093 -6.45 -57.08 5.70
C HIS A 1093 -7.82 -56.54 6.09
N ILE A 1094 -8.75 -57.42 6.45
CA ILE A 1094 -10.08 -57.04 6.91
C ILE A 1094 -10.07 -56.91 8.45
N LYS A 1095 -10.44 -55.74 8.97
CA LYS A 1095 -10.53 -55.50 10.43
C LYS A 1095 -11.63 -56.37 11.06
N ASN A 1096 -11.46 -56.72 12.33
CA ASN A 1096 -12.46 -57.46 13.10
C ASN A 1096 -13.81 -56.70 13.07
N LEU A 1097 -14.91 -57.40 12.76
CA LEU A 1097 -16.27 -56.84 12.60
C LEU A 1097 -16.49 -55.86 11.42
N ALA A 1098 -15.56 -55.73 10.47
CA ALA A 1098 -15.74 -54.82 9.32
C ALA A 1098 -16.79 -55.31 8.30
N VAL A 1099 -17.01 -56.62 8.23
CA VAL A 1099 -18.04 -57.27 7.43
C VAL A 1099 -19.15 -57.74 8.36
N ASP A 1100 -20.31 -57.11 8.29
CA ASP A 1100 -21.52 -57.54 9.00
C ASP A 1100 -22.30 -58.57 8.17
N THR A 1101 -23.21 -59.31 8.82
CA THR A 1101 -24.03 -60.33 8.15
C THR A 1101 -25.00 -59.77 7.12
N LEU A 1102 -25.23 -58.46 7.09
CA LEU A 1102 -26.06 -57.79 6.08
C LEU A 1102 -25.29 -57.64 4.76
N LYS A 1103 -23.97 -57.49 4.84
CA LYS A 1103 -23.05 -57.33 3.68
C LYS A 1103 -22.69 -58.65 3.01
N VAL A 1104 -23.11 -59.79 3.57
CA VAL A 1104 -22.87 -61.14 3.03
C VAL A 1104 -24.20 -61.74 2.62
N ALA A 1105 -24.42 -61.94 1.31
CA ALA A 1105 -25.63 -62.61 0.83
C ALA A 1105 -25.73 -64.03 1.40
N GLY A 1106 -26.96 -64.49 1.70
CA GLY A 1106 -27.20 -65.85 2.19
C GLY A 1106 -26.64 -66.90 1.22
N GLY A 1107 -25.59 -67.63 1.64
CA GLY A 1107 -24.88 -68.60 0.80
C GLY A 1107 -23.61 -68.09 0.11
N ALA A 1108 -23.21 -66.82 0.30
CA ALA A 1108 -21.99 -66.26 -0.29
C ALA A 1108 -20.69 -66.81 0.32
N ILE A 1109 -20.75 -67.43 1.50
CA ILE A 1109 -19.64 -68.18 2.10
C ILE A 1109 -20.00 -69.67 2.08
N THR A 1110 -19.66 -70.35 1.00
CA THR A 1110 -19.70 -71.83 0.94
C THR A 1110 -18.38 -72.39 1.46
N GLN A 1111 -18.25 -72.59 2.77
CA GLN A 1111 -17.33 -73.62 3.29
C GLN A 1111 -18.12 -74.91 3.55
N SER A 1112 -18.15 -75.75 2.53
CA SER A 1112 -18.63 -77.12 2.60
C SER A 1112 -17.65 -77.99 3.40
N PHE A 1113 -18.02 -78.42 4.61
CA PHE A 1113 -17.46 -79.66 5.18
C PHE A 1113 -18.41 -80.81 4.82
N ASN A 1114 -18.41 -81.18 3.54
CA ASN A 1114 -19.03 -82.40 3.04
C ASN A 1114 -17.99 -83.52 3.14
N ALA A 1115 -18.07 -84.36 4.16
CA ALA A 1115 -17.59 -85.73 4.04
C ALA A 1115 -18.69 -86.54 3.33
N SER A 1116 -18.82 -86.37 2.00
CA SER A 1116 -19.65 -87.28 1.21
C SER A 1116 -18.85 -88.56 0.97
N LEU A 1117 -19.33 -89.67 1.55
CA LEU A 1117 -18.99 -90.99 1.03
C LEU A 1117 -19.72 -91.13 -0.32
N THR A 1118 -19.07 -90.71 -1.38
CA THR A 1118 -19.58 -90.82 -2.75
C THR A 1118 -19.28 -92.24 -3.24
N GLY A 1119 -20.31 -93.01 -3.60
CA GLY A 1119 -20.14 -94.23 -4.40
C GLY A 1119 -20.60 -95.57 -3.81
N VAL A 1120 -21.71 -95.66 -3.06
CA VAL A 1120 -22.32 -96.97 -2.79
C VAL A 1120 -23.85 -96.92 -2.76
N GLN A 1121 -24.45 -96.99 -3.96
CA GLN A 1121 -25.35 -98.06 -4.38
C GLN A 1121 -25.68 -97.88 -5.89
N MET A 1122 -25.92 -98.86 -6.75
CA MET A 1122 -26.31 -100.27 -6.59
C MET A 1122 -25.78 -101.12 -7.76
N GLY A 1123 -25.21 -102.28 -7.45
CA GLY A 1123 -24.98 -103.38 -8.36
C GLY A 1123 -24.74 -104.63 -7.52
N SER A 1124 -25.45 -105.71 -7.81
CA SER A 1124 -25.37 -107.00 -7.11
C SER A 1124 -23.91 -107.44 -6.93
N ASP A 1125 -23.58 -107.85 -5.70
CA ASP A 1125 -22.30 -108.41 -5.23
C ASP A 1125 -21.20 -107.42 -4.78
N PHE A 1126 -21.46 -106.70 -3.69
CA PHE A 1126 -20.38 -106.23 -2.79
C PHE A 1126 -20.73 -106.51 -1.32
N ALA A 1127 -19.95 -107.40 -0.69
CA ALA A 1127 -20.09 -107.80 0.70
C ALA A 1127 -19.55 -106.70 1.64
N LEU A 1128 -20.43 -106.08 2.44
CA LEU A 1128 -20.02 -105.16 3.51
C LEU A 1128 -19.55 -105.93 4.74
N ALA A 1129 -18.28 -105.81 5.08
CA ALA A 1129 -17.74 -106.26 6.36
C ALA A 1129 -18.15 -105.31 7.50
N ASN A 1130 -19.39 -105.43 7.98
CA ASN A 1130 -19.88 -105.29 9.37
C ASN A 1130 -19.30 -104.23 10.37
N SER A 1131 -18.72 -103.10 9.94
CA SER A 1131 -18.43 -101.95 10.84
C SER A 1131 -18.27 -100.62 10.09
N VAL A 1132 -18.73 -99.51 10.69
CA VAL A 1132 -18.47 -98.14 10.23
C VAL A 1132 -17.62 -97.43 11.29
N GLU A 1133 -16.43 -96.99 10.92
CA GLU A 1133 -15.51 -96.31 11.82
C GLU A 1133 -15.49 -94.80 11.55
N PHE A 1134 -15.66 -94.00 12.61
CA PHE A 1134 -15.54 -92.53 12.55
C PHE A 1134 -14.42 -92.08 13.50
N THR A 1135 -13.36 -91.47 12.97
CA THR A 1135 -12.31 -90.89 13.80
C THR A 1135 -12.58 -89.39 13.97
N VAL A 1136 -12.81 -88.95 15.20
CA VAL A 1136 -12.98 -87.53 15.54
C VAL A 1136 -11.89 -87.15 16.52
N PRO A 1137 -10.91 -86.31 16.13
CA PRO A 1137 -9.90 -85.83 17.07
C PRO A 1137 -10.52 -84.83 18.05
N PHE A 1138 -10.41 -85.08 19.35
CA PHE A 1138 -10.85 -84.15 20.41
C PHE A 1138 -9.91 -84.17 21.62
N ALA A 1139 -9.85 -83.06 22.37
CA ALA A 1139 -8.95 -82.86 23.52
C ALA A 1139 -9.48 -83.48 24.83
N ALA A 1140 -8.57 -83.69 25.80
CA ALA A 1140 -8.64 -84.66 26.92
C ALA A 1140 -9.81 -84.57 27.93
N THR A 1141 -10.66 -83.54 27.89
CA THR A 1141 -11.77 -83.37 28.86
C THR A 1141 -13.04 -82.90 28.18
N GLY A 1142 -14.09 -83.71 28.21
CA GLY A 1142 -15.42 -83.37 27.68
C GLY A 1142 -16.37 -84.57 27.69
N PHE A 1143 -17.66 -84.33 27.48
CA PHE A 1143 -18.66 -85.39 27.32
C PHE A 1143 -18.94 -85.60 25.84
N VAL A 1144 -19.00 -86.87 25.40
CA VAL A 1144 -19.50 -87.21 24.07
C VAL A 1144 -20.97 -87.59 24.19
N ILE A 1145 -21.83 -86.92 23.42
CA ILE A 1145 -23.26 -87.19 23.39
C ILE A 1145 -23.63 -87.78 22.03
N VAL A 1146 -24.06 -89.04 22.02
CA VAL A 1146 -24.61 -89.68 20.82
C VAL A 1146 -26.13 -89.67 20.93
N THR A 1147 -26.81 -89.03 19.99
CA THR A 1147 -28.29 -88.93 19.99
C THR A 1147 -28.88 -89.44 18.67
N GLY A 1148 -30.09 -89.99 18.73
CA GLY A 1148 -30.91 -90.21 17.53
C GLY A 1148 -30.64 -91.50 16.75
N ALA A 1149 -30.25 -92.60 17.41
CA ALA A 1149 -30.24 -93.93 16.80
C ALA A 1149 -31.68 -94.41 16.52
N LYS A 1150 -32.29 -93.95 15.42
CA LYS A 1150 -33.55 -94.51 14.92
C LYS A 1150 -33.25 -95.46 13.77
N LEU A 1151 -33.36 -96.76 14.07
CA LEU A 1151 -33.40 -97.81 13.06
C LEU A 1151 -34.71 -97.69 12.28
N SER A 1152 -34.63 -97.31 11.00
CA SER A 1152 -35.81 -97.31 10.15
C SER A 1152 -36.23 -98.75 9.84
N ASN A 1153 -37.37 -99.17 10.40
CA ASN A 1153 -38.23 -100.26 9.91
C ASN A 1153 -37.77 -101.74 9.97
N LYS A 1154 -37.06 -102.21 11.01
CA LYS A 1154 -37.13 -103.64 11.42
C LYS A 1154 -37.14 -103.80 12.95
N THR A 1155 -38.02 -104.68 13.46
CA THR A 1155 -38.35 -104.93 14.88
C THR A 1155 -37.36 -105.85 15.62
N SER A 1156 -36.17 -106.11 15.07
CA SER A 1156 -35.15 -106.91 15.75
C SER A 1156 -33.76 -106.59 15.21
N VAL A 1157 -32.99 -105.80 15.96
CA VAL A 1157 -31.54 -105.63 15.73
C VAL A 1157 -30.80 -106.38 16.82
N HIS A 1158 -30.05 -107.41 16.42
CA HIS A 1158 -29.21 -108.21 17.31
C HIS A 1158 -27.88 -107.47 17.62
N GLY A 1159 -27.97 -106.37 18.39
CA GLY A 1159 -26.85 -105.73 19.10
C GLY A 1159 -25.97 -104.77 18.29
N ALA A 1160 -26.07 -103.47 18.61
CA ALA A 1160 -25.06 -102.48 18.25
C ALA A 1160 -24.02 -102.37 19.37
N TRP A 1161 -22.74 -102.19 19.02
CA TRP A 1161 -21.65 -101.97 19.97
C TRP A 1161 -21.05 -100.58 19.73
N LEU A 1162 -20.81 -99.84 20.82
CA LEU A 1162 -19.96 -98.64 20.78
C LEU A 1162 -18.61 -99.04 21.36
N ASP A 1163 -17.56 -98.73 20.62
CA ASP A 1163 -16.18 -98.88 21.02
C ASP A 1163 -15.52 -97.50 21.01
N ILE A 1164 -14.92 -97.09 22.12
CA ILE A 1164 -14.14 -95.86 22.21
C ILE A 1164 -12.73 -96.24 22.62
N ASN A 1165 -11.76 -96.00 21.74
CA ASN A 1165 -10.34 -96.34 21.95
C ASN A 1165 -10.07 -97.80 22.39
N GLY A 1166 -10.85 -98.77 21.91
CA GLY A 1166 -10.71 -100.20 22.24
C GLY A 1166 -11.54 -100.67 23.45
N MET A 1167 -12.31 -99.78 24.09
CA MET A 1167 -13.24 -100.12 25.17
C MET A 1167 -14.66 -100.25 24.60
N SER A 1168 -15.24 -101.45 24.63
CA SER A 1168 -16.51 -101.76 23.97
C SER A 1168 -17.65 -102.14 24.92
N GLY A 1169 -18.90 -101.81 24.56
CA GLY A 1169 -20.08 -102.38 25.20
C GLY A 1169 -21.34 -102.31 24.35
N ARG A 1170 -22.32 -103.14 24.72
CA ARG A 1170 -23.48 -103.52 23.90
C ARG A 1170 -24.71 -102.67 24.25
N PHE A 1171 -25.35 -102.09 23.25
CA PHE A 1171 -26.70 -101.53 23.37
C PHE A 1171 -27.71 -102.64 23.06
N ALA A 1172 -28.40 -103.15 24.09
CA ALA A 1172 -29.54 -104.03 23.90
C ALA A 1172 -30.80 -103.18 23.75
N ALA A 1173 -31.43 -103.22 22.57
CA ALA A 1173 -32.65 -102.50 22.26
C ALA A 1173 -33.87 -103.19 22.91
N LEU A 1174 -34.36 -102.65 24.03
CA LEU A 1174 -35.73 -102.81 24.50
C LEU A 1174 -36.17 -101.44 25.02
N ALA A 1175 -37.22 -100.90 24.41
CA ALA A 1175 -37.67 -99.51 24.54
C ALA A 1175 -38.33 -99.17 25.90
N THR A 1176 -37.85 -99.70 27.04
CA THR A 1176 -38.60 -99.54 28.30
C THR A 1176 -37.82 -99.57 29.61
N GLU A 1177 -36.49 -99.50 29.65
CA GLU A 1177 -35.75 -99.30 30.92
C GLU A 1177 -34.70 -98.19 30.82
N VAL A 1178 -35.03 -97.04 31.42
CA VAL A 1178 -34.11 -95.95 31.75
C VAL A 1178 -33.21 -96.43 32.90
N GLY A 1179 -31.89 -96.38 32.75
CA GLY A 1179 -30.98 -96.86 33.78
C GLY A 1179 -29.50 -96.81 33.41
N LYS A 1180 -28.64 -96.90 34.45
CA LYS A 1180 -27.18 -96.92 34.35
C LYS A 1180 -26.67 -98.34 34.09
N GLN A 1181 -25.94 -98.55 32.99
CA GLN A 1181 -25.24 -99.81 32.72
C GLN A 1181 -23.72 -99.64 32.90
N GLN A 1182 -23.10 -100.55 33.65
CA GLN A 1182 -21.67 -100.55 33.90
C GLN A 1182 -20.93 -101.20 32.71
N MET A 1183 -19.92 -100.52 32.16
CA MET A 1183 -19.05 -101.07 31.10
C MET A 1183 -17.79 -101.70 31.72
N THR A 1184 -16.93 -102.31 30.92
CA THR A 1184 -15.60 -102.77 31.37
C THR A 1184 -14.71 -101.57 31.71
N GLY A 1185 -14.31 -101.45 32.99
CA GLY A 1185 -13.67 -100.25 33.58
C GLY A 1185 -14.64 -99.44 34.44
N ASP A 1186 -14.19 -98.36 35.10
CA ASP A 1186 -15.04 -97.51 35.99
C ASP A 1186 -16.07 -96.64 35.24
N TRP A 1187 -16.49 -97.04 34.04
CA TRP A 1187 -17.33 -96.24 33.13
C TRP A 1187 -18.79 -96.69 33.22
N VAL A 1188 -19.69 -95.72 33.41
CA VAL A 1188 -21.14 -95.96 33.52
C VAL A 1188 -21.85 -95.25 32.37
N LEU A 1189 -22.58 -96.04 31.58
CA LEU A 1189 -23.42 -95.58 30.48
C LEU A 1189 -24.82 -95.25 31.02
N GLU A 1190 -25.28 -94.01 30.85
CA GLU A 1190 -26.63 -93.59 31.25
C GLU A 1190 -27.49 -93.35 30.00
N ILE A 1191 -28.60 -94.08 29.88
CA ILE A 1191 -29.57 -93.95 28.80
C ILE A 1191 -30.82 -93.25 29.37
N ASN A 1192 -31.13 -92.06 28.86
CA ASN A 1192 -32.35 -91.34 29.24
C ASN A 1192 -33.54 -91.66 28.31
N GLU A 1193 -34.73 -91.18 28.66
CA GLU A 1193 -36.00 -91.39 27.92
C GLU A 1193 -35.97 -90.92 26.45
N SER A 1194 -34.94 -90.15 26.05
CA SER A 1194 -34.75 -89.67 24.67
C SER A 1194 -33.75 -90.49 23.84
N ASN A 1195 -33.35 -91.69 24.31
CA ASN A 1195 -32.31 -92.55 23.69
C ASN A 1195 -30.97 -91.81 23.47
N THR A 1196 -30.64 -90.89 24.38
CA THR A 1196 -29.35 -90.19 24.37
C THR A 1196 -28.34 -90.95 25.21
N ILE A 1197 -27.16 -91.18 24.65
CA ILE A 1197 -26.05 -91.86 25.32
C ILE A 1197 -25.07 -90.81 25.78
N ILE A 1198 -24.85 -90.73 27.09
CA ILE A 1198 -23.83 -89.86 27.69
C ILE A 1198 -22.73 -90.76 28.25
N VAL A 1199 -21.49 -90.53 27.81
CA VAL A 1199 -20.30 -91.21 28.33
C VAL A 1199 -19.50 -90.22 29.18
N PRO A 1200 -19.47 -90.36 30.51
CA PRO A 1200 -18.70 -89.49 31.38
C PRO A 1200 -17.28 -90.05 31.57
N ALA A 1201 -16.27 -89.48 30.90
CA ALA A 1201 -14.89 -89.71 31.35
C ALA A 1201 -13.83 -88.78 30.76
N THR A 1202 -12.74 -88.69 31.52
CA THR A 1202 -11.45 -88.09 31.15
C THR A 1202 -10.75 -89.03 30.16
N PHE A 1203 -10.44 -88.56 28.95
CA PHE A 1203 -9.69 -89.33 27.97
C PHE A 1203 -8.19 -88.95 28.04
N PRO A 1204 -7.25 -89.87 27.77
CA PRO A 1204 -5.84 -89.51 27.61
C PRO A 1204 -5.67 -88.44 26.51
N ALA A 1205 -4.71 -87.53 26.68
CA ALA A 1205 -4.41 -86.51 25.66
C ALA A 1205 -3.86 -87.17 24.38
N GLY A 1206 -4.55 -87.03 23.25
CA GLY A 1206 -4.18 -87.63 21.96
C GLY A 1206 -5.36 -87.78 21.01
N THR A 1207 -5.14 -88.34 19.82
CA THR A 1207 -6.21 -88.68 18.88
C THR A 1207 -7.04 -89.84 19.43
N ASN A 1208 -8.27 -89.56 19.83
CA ASN A 1208 -9.23 -90.57 20.28
C ASN A 1208 -10.12 -91.01 19.10
N SER A 1209 -10.48 -92.30 19.01
CA SER A 1209 -11.36 -92.85 17.97
C SER A 1209 -12.65 -93.40 18.58
N ILE A 1210 -13.78 -93.18 17.87
CA ILE A 1210 -15.09 -93.70 18.25
C ILE A 1210 -15.57 -94.62 17.13
N ARG A 1211 -15.63 -95.91 17.41
CA ARG A 1211 -16.05 -96.93 16.45
C ARG A 1211 -17.44 -97.43 16.80
N LEU A 1212 -18.37 -97.35 15.84
CA LEU A 1212 -19.71 -97.92 15.95
C LEU A 1212 -19.76 -99.22 15.14
N ILE A 1213 -19.85 -100.34 15.84
CA ILE A 1213 -19.89 -101.66 15.22
C ILE A 1213 -21.35 -102.10 15.16
N VAL A 1214 -21.87 -102.21 13.94
CA VAL A 1214 -23.22 -102.72 13.67
C VAL A 1214 -23.07 -104.02 12.89
N ARG A 1215 -23.48 -105.14 13.49
CA ARG A 1215 -23.45 -106.45 12.82
C ARG A 1215 -24.85 -106.77 12.30
N ASN A 1216 -24.97 -107.01 11.00
CA ASN A 1216 -26.22 -107.55 10.45
C ASN A 1216 -26.20 -109.08 10.57
N SER A 1217 -27.20 -109.66 11.22
CA SER A 1217 -27.35 -111.11 11.37
C SER A 1217 -28.25 -111.65 10.25
N ASN A 1218 -27.64 -112.38 9.32
CA ASN A 1218 -28.26 -113.31 8.37
C ASN A 1218 -29.23 -112.72 7.32
N ASP A 1219 -28.75 -112.74 6.08
CA ASP A 1219 -29.50 -113.07 4.86
C ASP A 1219 -30.87 -112.39 4.65
N GLU A 1220 -30.86 -111.15 4.14
CA GLU A 1220 -31.97 -110.58 3.36
C GLU A 1220 -31.53 -109.28 2.67
N SER A 1221 -31.88 -109.17 1.39
CA SER A 1221 -31.33 -108.28 0.37
C SER A 1221 -31.84 -106.82 0.37
N ASP A 1222 -32.08 -106.22 1.54
CA ASP A 1222 -32.47 -104.80 1.65
C ASP A 1222 -31.39 -103.96 2.37
N PRO A 1223 -30.91 -102.85 1.78
CA PRO A 1223 -29.96 -101.94 2.43
C PRO A 1223 -30.64 -101.22 3.59
N VAL A 1224 -30.27 -101.55 4.82
CA VAL A 1224 -30.69 -100.78 6.00
C VAL A 1224 -29.86 -99.49 6.06
N GLN A 1225 -30.49 -98.34 5.84
CA GLN A 1225 -29.85 -97.05 6.04
C GLN A 1225 -29.86 -96.68 7.53
N TYR A 1226 -28.68 -96.41 8.06
CA TYR A 1226 -28.52 -95.90 9.42
C TYR A 1226 -28.22 -94.40 9.35
N ARG A 1227 -28.99 -93.59 10.09
CA ARG A 1227 -28.69 -92.16 10.27
C ARG A 1227 -28.43 -91.92 11.75
N PHE A 1228 -27.24 -91.42 12.07
CA PHE A 1228 -26.86 -91.03 13.44
C PHE A 1228 -26.37 -89.59 13.42
N THR A 1229 -26.59 -88.87 14.53
CA THR A 1229 -25.99 -87.55 14.73
C THR A 1229 -25.13 -87.59 15.98
N VAL A 1230 -23.84 -87.36 15.81
CA VAL A 1230 -22.89 -87.25 16.92
C VAL A 1230 -22.75 -85.78 17.25
N PHE A 1231 -23.05 -85.39 18.49
CA PHE A 1231 -22.81 -84.05 18.97
C PHE A 1231 -21.61 -84.07 19.91
N TYR A 1232 -20.63 -83.22 19.61
CA TYR A 1232 -19.52 -82.95 20.50
C TYR A 1232 -19.70 -81.55 21.08
N SER A 1233 -19.70 -81.47 22.41
CA SER A 1233 -19.69 -80.20 23.14
C SER A 1233 -18.50 -80.19 24.09
N MET A 1234 -17.59 -79.25 23.89
CA MET A 1234 -16.64 -78.87 24.94
C MET A 1234 -17.42 -78.12 26.02
N ARG A 1235 -17.11 -78.35 27.29
CA ARG A 1235 -17.52 -77.46 28.37
C ARG A 1235 -16.30 -76.96 29.09
#